data_AF-A0A2D7W7A7-F1
#
_entry.id   AF-A0A2D7W7A7-F1
#
_cell.length_a   1.000
_cell.length_b   1.000
_cell.length_c   1.000
_cell.angle_alpha   90.00
_cell.angle_beta   90.00
_cell.angle_gamma   90.00
#
_symmetry.space_group_name_H-M   'P 1'
#
loop_
_entity.id
_entity.type
_entity.pdbx_description
1 polymer ?
#
loop_
_entity_poly.entity_id
_entity_poly.type
_entity_poly.pdbx_seq_one_letter_code
_entity_poly.pdbx_strand_id
1 'polypeptide(L)'
;LSSSFVSSLRNGDVFLLGGSTYRVSSVLGTRVNVTSATGYRPTIPSWTGEANSRTHELSREVLDLLEIVSIEARMNKDITPFLVDVIGLNKPVASALTQFLEEHLATTFQVPSKDRILIEQVEAPLPTYVVTTGRGRSFNLALGYLFAGIASRDNISIHELSFDENGFMAKLSHEVSISAIPEVFRSSGAEDTLHRYILDSQLFAKRFREVSSRSMLNPRRVGAEEVSPKQFQQKAEQIMNRHRKMDDSVIVREALNEILNSDLDMWGLREFLMRMNSEDVRIVHRRVKIPSPLGMTLFMSSFEDLLTLRTRAYLIKDVDPEILRRLLGARSLATELDEEKLSHYYQSKVAIPRNANELLRIMDMGGGLERELTHPLYSDKLKDIEFETLREWVHDLAERKLITKVRGTGHEKIDNKWFSIRMAEVHGTLGCLALAGAAEMDDISSLYTGGLTYELAEDFDGGTPTEWKTKYLSDPIDSLRLKLLDMLGSEGPQTAESLCARLPFPSAQVESVLQELEMRNLVSIGFFTQTDEGEFILRVDEYRITGGQVSVIDYRTLQTLILLKSFQKFDDPSECIRNLSFVQRREELLYRVSDYRFRDWKDIKHDSDIYNGRLLHNRVGYTMKDQLPMLLGLRGEPWIGELEQELLDKIPKEGIPRNQLFEDYPKGKENAHIQRSIKSALSNLERQLAVAKQYRDIPNRKRSLAIFKKIHEQIKPLSFNQALSELISKIGPVRIHTLRFFVTRPVEELAEALRNLENSGKITRIVTLQPDPTDYYSSPEDAEKLLSPLPEDRKMRILSQSDPFSSRFIQEIRLLLKQGWYYPVFKGVDPIGRILMFVVNDYLEIKDINIPHSYLDDFKTAFSDLLENYRDRLVDVSVLHAFNGVPVHDCDDNIQQILSDLGFSSMGDDERYIRGGVVAPSNRKKVNRMLFHHHYLHQESRWENETMALENSNELRDDFALRGRCEMFRVNLSSMVAAHQLNQGSNLRGHLVWAKLQHFRKLLTIRNVPIEDEDKEIVQFFREHSDPEVYMERNALKRSDFRKLISPLVRTGHLIQDYRGGFRTVEPLENADLWEIKREYLSDLVKNYPVITLKQVERLAGSSFSPEEISDVMHEFEEDGILIKGFLVDDLRDICWGRQDMLENLNSLRKTRDLVIPPSDPLIHYFGGILRERFGFGSAYLVFHKEEPIAAFKANTRKDTIELTDFVGDSDLEKEAIRVMKEFAWEHDMPLTGKLYSRIRSRMI
;
A
#
# COMPACT_ATOMS: atom_id res chain seq x y z
N LEU A 1 -18.51 -4.19 -12.26
CA LEU A 1 -19.90 -3.70 -12.37
C LEU A 1 -20.14 -3.20 -13.78
N SER A 2 -21.25 -3.57 -14.42
CA SER A 2 -21.62 -3.07 -15.75
C SER A 2 -22.00 -1.58 -15.68
N SER A 3 -21.93 -0.88 -16.81
CA SER A 3 -22.24 0.55 -16.84
C SER A 3 -23.71 0.88 -16.51
N SER A 4 -24.64 -0.02 -16.81
CA SER A 4 -26.07 0.11 -16.47
C SER A 4 -26.34 -0.10 -14.99
N PHE A 5 -25.55 -0.95 -14.33
CA PHE A 5 -25.63 -1.18 -12.89
C PHE A 5 -25.09 0.01 -12.10
N VAL A 6 -23.97 0.60 -12.53
CA VAL A 6 -23.38 1.75 -11.83
C VAL A 6 -24.29 2.97 -11.88
N SER A 7 -25.04 3.16 -12.96
CA SER A 7 -25.96 4.29 -13.14
C SER A 7 -27.28 4.15 -12.39
N SER A 8 -27.62 2.97 -11.88
CA SER A 8 -28.77 2.76 -10.98
C SER A 8 -28.42 2.95 -9.50
N LEU A 9 -27.13 3.08 -9.14
CA LEU A 9 -26.68 3.26 -7.76
C LEU A 9 -26.90 4.69 -7.27
N ARG A 10 -27.56 4.83 -6.11
CA ARG A 10 -27.65 6.07 -5.33
C ARG A 10 -26.72 5.98 -4.12
N ASN A 11 -26.38 7.14 -3.55
CA ASN A 11 -25.65 7.18 -2.28
C ASN A 11 -26.51 6.53 -1.19
N GLY A 12 -25.93 5.60 -0.44
CA GLY A 12 -26.61 4.80 0.57
C GLY A 12 -27.09 3.43 0.09
N ASP A 13 -27.15 3.18 -1.22
CA ASP A 13 -27.58 1.88 -1.73
C ASP A 13 -26.59 0.77 -1.36
N VAL A 14 -27.11 -0.41 -1.03
CA VAL A 14 -26.33 -1.59 -0.69
C VAL A 14 -26.42 -2.57 -1.85
N PHE A 15 -25.29 -3.06 -2.35
CA PHE A 15 -25.28 -4.05 -3.43
C PHE A 15 -24.27 -5.16 -3.18
N LEU A 16 -24.48 -6.29 -3.84
CA LEU A 16 -23.61 -7.46 -3.70
C LEU A 16 -22.52 -7.51 -4.79
N LEU A 17 -21.29 -7.78 -4.38
CA LEU A 17 -20.18 -8.03 -5.30
C LEU A 17 -19.25 -9.12 -4.72
N GLY A 18 -19.11 -10.24 -5.43
CA GLY A 18 -18.25 -11.35 -4.97
C GLY A 18 -18.69 -11.93 -3.62
N GLY A 19 -20.00 -11.92 -3.35
CA GLY A 19 -20.60 -12.44 -2.12
C GLY A 19 -20.44 -11.57 -0.87
N SER A 20 -20.02 -10.32 -1.02
CA SER A 20 -19.99 -9.34 0.08
C SER A 20 -20.89 -8.15 -0.24
N THR A 21 -21.53 -7.59 0.79
CA THR A 21 -22.36 -6.39 0.67
C THR A 21 -21.55 -5.11 0.82
N TYR A 22 -21.86 -4.16 -0.05
CA TYR A 22 -21.18 -2.88 -0.14
C TYR A 22 -22.20 -1.75 -0.17
N ARG A 23 -22.08 -0.78 0.74
CA ARG A 23 -22.86 0.46 0.75
C ARG A 23 -22.16 1.51 -0.09
N VAL A 24 -22.86 2.04 -1.08
CA VAL A 24 -22.41 3.13 -1.94
C VAL A 24 -22.25 4.39 -1.10
N SER A 25 -21.01 4.88 -0.99
CA SER A 25 -20.71 6.16 -0.33
C SER A 25 -20.77 7.30 -1.35
N SER A 26 -20.23 7.09 -2.54
CA SER A 26 -20.30 8.07 -3.64
C SER A 26 -20.03 7.43 -5.00
N VAL A 27 -20.74 7.85 -6.05
CA VAL A 27 -20.46 7.46 -7.44
C VAL A 27 -19.73 8.59 -8.17
N LEU A 28 -18.48 8.35 -8.60
CA LEU A 28 -17.61 9.32 -9.27
C LEU A 28 -17.13 8.81 -10.64
N GLY A 29 -17.98 8.95 -11.66
CA GLY A 29 -17.70 8.45 -13.02
C GLY A 29 -17.58 6.93 -13.02
N THR A 30 -16.40 6.39 -13.35
CA THR A 30 -16.14 4.92 -13.37
C THR A 30 -15.77 4.32 -12.00
N ARG A 31 -15.74 5.13 -10.94
CA ARG A 31 -15.40 4.67 -9.58
C ARG A 31 -16.64 4.78 -8.70
N VAL A 32 -17.05 3.66 -8.14
CA VAL A 32 -18.04 3.61 -7.05
C VAL A 32 -17.23 3.46 -5.76
N ASN A 33 -17.24 4.48 -4.93
CA ASN A 33 -16.67 4.38 -3.58
C ASN A 33 -17.71 3.69 -2.71
N VAL A 34 -17.29 2.61 -2.08
CA VAL A 34 -18.16 1.78 -1.25
C VAL A 34 -17.53 1.57 0.12
N THR A 35 -18.37 1.44 1.12
CA THR A 35 -18.02 0.93 2.44
C THR A 35 -18.58 -0.48 2.57
N SER A 36 -17.88 -1.35 3.31
CA SER A 36 -18.45 -2.66 3.63
C SER A 36 -19.73 -2.48 4.43
N ALA A 37 -20.78 -3.19 4.05
CA ALA A 37 -22.10 -3.12 4.69
C ALA A 37 -22.58 -4.52 5.05
N THR A 38 -21.73 -5.26 5.76
CA THR A 38 -21.96 -6.63 6.22
C THR A 38 -23.28 -6.71 6.99
N GLY A 39 -24.12 -7.71 6.67
CA GLY A 39 -25.44 -7.90 7.29
C GLY A 39 -26.57 -7.00 6.77
N TYR A 40 -26.29 -5.98 5.94
CA TYR A 40 -27.34 -5.17 5.32
C TYR A 40 -27.84 -5.83 4.03
N ARG A 41 -29.17 -5.93 3.90
CA ARG A 41 -29.84 -6.43 2.70
C ARG A 41 -29.42 -5.59 1.47
N PRO A 42 -29.02 -6.21 0.35
CA PRO A 42 -28.86 -5.50 -0.92
C PRO A 42 -30.16 -4.76 -1.27
N THR A 43 -30.07 -3.46 -1.49
CA THR A 43 -31.20 -2.64 -1.96
C THR A 43 -31.37 -2.73 -3.47
N ILE A 44 -30.40 -3.31 -4.20
CA ILE A 44 -30.41 -3.46 -5.66
C ILE A 44 -30.08 -4.92 -6.03
N PRO A 45 -30.86 -5.56 -6.92
CA PRO A 45 -30.63 -6.94 -7.35
C PRO A 45 -29.48 -7.12 -8.37
N SER A 46 -29.04 -8.37 -8.51
CA SER A 46 -27.98 -8.86 -9.39
C SER A 46 -28.47 -9.10 -10.83
N TRP A 47 -27.47 -9.18 -11.70
CA TRP A 47 -27.57 -9.00 -13.14
C TRP A 47 -27.91 -10.28 -13.90
N THR A 48 -28.80 -10.18 -14.90
CA THR A 48 -28.97 -11.20 -15.96
C THR A 48 -28.41 -10.71 -17.30
N GLY A 49 -27.78 -11.65 -18.02
CA GLY A 49 -27.17 -11.52 -19.35
C GLY A 49 -27.95 -10.73 -20.39
N GLU A 50 -27.21 -10.09 -21.31
CA GLU A 50 -27.71 -9.56 -22.59
C GLU A 50 -27.98 -10.72 -23.57
N ALA A 51 -28.91 -11.60 -23.23
CA ALA A 51 -29.45 -12.58 -24.17
C ALA A 51 -30.63 -11.95 -24.95
N ASN A 52 -30.73 -12.28 -26.24
CA ASN A 52 -31.88 -11.90 -27.05
C ASN A 52 -33.15 -12.57 -26.51
N SER A 53 -34.28 -11.87 -26.62
CA SER A 53 -35.59 -12.41 -26.24
C SER A 53 -35.94 -13.66 -27.05
N ARG A 54 -36.70 -14.57 -26.45
CA ARG A 54 -37.41 -15.63 -27.18
C ARG A 54 -38.29 -15.04 -28.30
N THR A 55 -38.36 -15.73 -29.44
CA THR A 55 -39.18 -15.30 -30.59
C THR A 55 -40.68 -15.47 -30.31
N HIS A 56 -41.53 -14.81 -31.11
CA HIS A 56 -42.98 -14.90 -30.96
C HIS A 56 -43.50 -16.31 -31.21
N GLU A 57 -42.96 -17.01 -32.21
CA GLU A 57 -43.34 -18.37 -32.56
C GLU A 57 -43.06 -19.31 -31.39
N LEU A 58 -41.85 -19.27 -30.84
CA LEU A 58 -41.48 -20.13 -29.71
C LEU A 58 -42.25 -19.77 -28.44
N SER A 59 -42.54 -18.48 -28.20
CA SER A 59 -43.38 -18.06 -27.07
C SER A 59 -44.81 -18.58 -27.22
N ARG A 60 -45.34 -18.58 -28.44
CA ARG A 60 -46.67 -19.14 -28.74
C ARG A 60 -46.71 -20.65 -28.50
N GLU A 61 -45.74 -21.41 -28.99
CA GLU A 61 -45.66 -22.85 -28.75
C GLU A 61 -45.58 -23.18 -27.25
N VAL A 62 -44.88 -22.36 -26.46
CA VAL A 62 -44.83 -22.53 -25.01
C VAL A 62 -46.18 -22.26 -24.35
N LEU A 63 -46.90 -21.23 -24.77
CA LEU A 63 -48.25 -20.94 -24.26
C LEU A 63 -49.25 -22.04 -24.64
N ASP A 64 -49.19 -22.53 -25.88
CA ASP A 64 -50.05 -23.61 -26.37
C ASP A 64 -49.77 -24.91 -25.61
N LEU A 65 -48.49 -25.22 -25.34
CA LEU A 65 -48.10 -26.36 -24.50
C LEU A 65 -48.61 -26.23 -23.06
N LEU A 66 -48.44 -25.06 -22.43
CA LEU A 66 -48.94 -24.82 -21.07
C LEU A 66 -50.47 -24.97 -21.01
N GLU A 67 -51.18 -24.51 -22.04
CA GLU A 67 -52.62 -24.65 -22.15
C GLU A 67 -53.05 -26.12 -22.26
N ILE A 68 -52.42 -26.90 -23.15
CA ILE A 68 -52.64 -28.36 -23.26
C ILE A 68 -52.42 -29.04 -21.90
N VAL A 69 -51.30 -28.74 -21.24
CA VAL A 69 -50.99 -29.35 -19.94
C VAL A 69 -52.03 -28.99 -18.89
N SER A 70 -52.46 -27.73 -18.85
CA SER A 70 -53.49 -27.28 -17.91
C SER A 70 -54.83 -27.96 -18.12
N ILE A 71 -55.20 -28.27 -19.38
CA ILE A 71 -56.45 -28.95 -19.71
C ILE A 71 -56.39 -30.40 -19.28
N GLU A 72 -55.32 -31.12 -19.63
CA GLU A 72 -55.17 -32.55 -19.30
C GLU A 72 -55.09 -32.78 -17.79
N ALA A 73 -54.33 -31.93 -17.06
CA ALA A 73 -54.25 -31.99 -15.60
C ALA A 73 -55.59 -31.67 -14.92
N ARG A 74 -56.39 -30.72 -15.43
CA ARG A 74 -57.76 -30.47 -14.93
C ARG A 74 -58.71 -31.64 -15.17
N MET A 75 -58.47 -32.43 -16.22
CA MET A 75 -59.18 -33.67 -16.49
C MET A 75 -58.63 -34.87 -15.69
N ASN A 76 -57.68 -34.62 -14.78
CA ASN A 76 -57.04 -35.60 -13.91
C ASN A 76 -56.33 -36.73 -14.68
N LYS A 77 -55.77 -36.40 -15.85
CA LYS A 77 -55.00 -37.32 -16.70
C LYS A 77 -53.51 -37.06 -16.53
N ASP A 78 -52.73 -38.14 -16.50
CA ASP A 78 -51.27 -38.06 -16.48
C ASP A 78 -50.74 -37.61 -17.85
N ILE A 79 -49.97 -36.52 -17.87
CA ILE A 79 -49.36 -35.93 -19.07
C ILE A 79 -48.00 -36.55 -19.39
N THR A 80 -47.42 -37.33 -18.47
CA THR A 80 -46.11 -37.96 -18.63
C THR A 80 -46.02 -38.81 -19.91
N PRO A 81 -47.04 -39.61 -20.31
CA PRO A 81 -47.02 -40.32 -21.59
C PRO A 81 -46.92 -39.39 -22.80
N PHE A 82 -47.61 -38.24 -22.82
CA PHE A 82 -47.51 -37.27 -23.91
C PHE A 82 -46.10 -36.65 -23.98
N LEU A 83 -45.53 -36.29 -22.83
CA LEU A 83 -44.16 -35.75 -22.75
C LEU A 83 -43.09 -36.75 -23.18
N VAL A 84 -43.29 -38.04 -22.93
CA VAL A 84 -42.35 -39.10 -23.33
C VAL A 84 -42.56 -39.52 -24.78
N ASP A 85 -43.79 -39.87 -25.17
CA ASP A 85 -44.08 -40.53 -26.45
C ASP A 85 -44.19 -39.54 -27.62
N VAL A 86 -44.62 -38.30 -27.36
CA VAL A 86 -44.81 -37.27 -28.41
C VAL A 86 -43.66 -36.25 -28.42
N ILE A 87 -43.31 -35.71 -27.25
CA ILE A 87 -42.24 -34.69 -27.13
C ILE A 87 -40.84 -35.33 -27.08
N GLY A 88 -40.73 -36.61 -26.75
CA GLY A 88 -39.46 -37.34 -26.73
C GLY A 88 -38.61 -37.07 -25.48
N LEU A 89 -39.19 -36.58 -24.39
CA LEU A 89 -38.48 -36.37 -23.13
C LEU A 89 -38.16 -37.70 -22.45
N ASN A 90 -37.03 -37.76 -21.74
CA ASN A 90 -36.74 -38.92 -20.89
C ASN A 90 -37.69 -38.96 -19.69
N LYS A 91 -37.98 -40.17 -19.18
CA LYS A 91 -38.97 -40.38 -18.12
C LYS A 91 -38.69 -39.58 -16.82
N PRO A 92 -37.44 -39.46 -16.32
CA PRO A 92 -37.16 -38.64 -15.14
C PRO A 92 -37.48 -37.15 -15.34
N VAL A 93 -37.12 -36.57 -16.50
CA VAL A 93 -37.39 -35.16 -16.82
C VAL A 93 -38.87 -34.93 -17.03
N ALA A 94 -39.56 -35.84 -17.74
CA ALA A 94 -41.00 -35.77 -17.93
C ALA A 94 -41.73 -35.81 -16.58
N SER A 95 -41.33 -36.69 -15.66
CA SER A 95 -41.93 -36.79 -14.32
C SER A 95 -41.71 -35.53 -13.49
N ALA A 96 -40.49 -34.96 -13.50
CA ALA A 96 -40.20 -33.72 -12.80
C ALA A 96 -40.97 -32.52 -13.37
N LEU A 97 -41.13 -32.46 -14.70
CA LEU A 97 -41.92 -31.42 -15.35
C LEU A 97 -43.41 -31.55 -15.05
N THR A 98 -43.97 -32.77 -15.10
CA THR A 98 -45.35 -33.05 -14.71
C THR A 98 -45.59 -32.59 -13.27
N GLN A 99 -44.72 -32.99 -12.33
CA GLN A 99 -44.84 -32.61 -10.92
C GLN A 99 -44.80 -31.08 -10.74
N PHE A 100 -43.85 -30.39 -11.39
CA PHE A 100 -43.74 -28.94 -11.33
C PHE A 100 -45.02 -28.23 -11.84
N LEU A 101 -45.61 -28.72 -12.93
CA LEU A 101 -46.82 -28.16 -13.51
C LEU A 101 -48.07 -28.48 -12.68
N GLU A 102 -48.16 -29.67 -12.08
CA GLU A 102 -49.21 -30.04 -11.14
C GLU A 102 -49.17 -29.17 -9.88
N GLU A 103 -47.98 -28.96 -9.30
CA GLU A 103 -47.77 -28.04 -8.17
C GLU A 103 -48.22 -26.61 -8.52
N HIS A 104 -47.90 -26.15 -9.73
CA HIS A 104 -48.36 -24.84 -10.20
C HIS A 104 -49.89 -24.79 -10.30
N LEU A 105 -50.51 -25.76 -10.97
CA LEU A 105 -51.96 -25.80 -11.15
C LEU A 105 -52.71 -25.96 -9.82
N ALA A 106 -52.18 -26.72 -8.86
CA ALA A 106 -52.75 -26.84 -7.53
C ALA A 106 -52.76 -25.50 -6.78
N THR A 107 -51.77 -24.65 -7.01
CA THR A 107 -51.68 -23.33 -6.37
C THR A 107 -52.55 -22.27 -7.08
N THR A 108 -52.49 -22.17 -8.41
CA THR A 108 -53.11 -21.06 -9.18
C THR A 108 -54.43 -21.43 -9.85
N PHE A 109 -54.71 -22.71 -10.08
CA PHE A 109 -55.76 -23.26 -10.94
C PHE A 109 -55.71 -22.80 -12.40
N GLN A 110 -54.71 -21.99 -12.80
CA GLN A 110 -54.65 -21.30 -14.09
C GLN A 110 -53.20 -21.12 -14.54
N VAL A 111 -52.97 -21.14 -15.85
CA VAL A 111 -51.66 -20.89 -16.47
C VAL A 111 -51.74 -19.65 -17.36
N PRO A 112 -50.60 -18.96 -17.64
CA PRO A 112 -50.57 -17.99 -18.72
C PRO A 112 -50.91 -18.69 -20.04
N SER A 113 -51.72 -18.03 -20.87
CA SER A 113 -52.11 -18.51 -22.20
C SER A 113 -52.14 -17.36 -23.19
N LYS A 114 -52.47 -17.62 -24.46
CA LYS A 114 -52.58 -16.58 -25.51
C LYS A 114 -53.51 -15.42 -25.13
N ASP A 115 -54.52 -15.71 -24.32
CA ASP A 115 -55.56 -14.75 -23.92
C ASP A 115 -55.52 -14.45 -22.42
N ARG A 116 -54.47 -14.88 -21.71
CA ARG A 116 -54.36 -14.72 -20.25
C ARG A 116 -52.98 -14.25 -19.80
N ILE A 117 -52.99 -13.27 -18.89
CA ILE A 117 -51.81 -12.85 -18.11
C ILE A 117 -52.13 -13.05 -16.62
N LEU A 118 -51.18 -13.61 -15.88
CA LEU A 118 -51.30 -13.79 -14.42
C LEU A 118 -50.56 -12.68 -13.70
N ILE A 119 -51.19 -12.06 -12.71
CA ILE A 119 -50.61 -11.08 -11.81
C ILE A 119 -50.76 -11.59 -10.38
N GLU A 120 -49.64 -11.98 -9.78
CA GLU A 120 -49.57 -12.44 -8.39
C GLU A 120 -49.04 -11.30 -7.52
N GLN A 121 -49.87 -10.79 -6.62
CA GLN A 121 -49.46 -9.81 -5.61
C GLN A 121 -49.00 -10.58 -4.37
N VAL A 122 -47.70 -10.52 -4.09
CA VAL A 122 -47.05 -11.23 -2.99
C VAL A 122 -47.12 -10.40 -1.72
N GLU A 123 -47.47 -11.04 -0.61
CA GLU A 123 -47.42 -10.43 0.72
C GLU A 123 -45.96 -10.24 1.15
N ALA A 124 -45.46 -9.00 1.05
CA ALA A 124 -44.09 -8.62 1.37
C ALA A 124 -44.09 -7.21 2.03
N PRO A 125 -42.99 -6.78 2.67
CA PRO A 125 -42.91 -5.46 3.32
C PRO A 125 -43.22 -4.28 2.39
N LEU A 126 -42.95 -4.44 1.10
CA LEU A 126 -43.37 -3.54 0.03
C LEU A 126 -44.33 -4.27 -0.92
N PRO A 127 -45.38 -3.61 -1.44
CA PRO A 127 -46.24 -4.16 -2.48
C PRO A 127 -45.43 -4.74 -3.66
N THR A 128 -45.44 -6.06 -3.77
CA THR A 128 -44.64 -6.80 -4.76
C THR A 128 -45.57 -7.52 -5.72
N TYR A 129 -45.40 -7.27 -7.02
CA TYR A 129 -46.19 -7.86 -8.10
C TYR A 129 -45.30 -8.74 -8.96
N VAL A 130 -45.67 -10.00 -9.13
CA VAL A 130 -45.05 -10.94 -10.06
C VAL A 130 -46.02 -11.17 -11.21
N VAL A 131 -45.65 -10.72 -12.41
CA VAL A 131 -46.50 -10.77 -13.61
C VAL A 131 -45.95 -11.83 -14.55
N THR A 132 -46.71 -12.90 -14.78
CA THR A 132 -46.32 -14.00 -15.65
C THR A 132 -47.12 -13.93 -16.96
N THR A 133 -46.40 -13.81 -18.08
CA THR A 133 -46.99 -13.67 -19.42
C THR A 133 -46.64 -14.80 -20.37
N GLY A 134 -45.46 -15.42 -20.24
CA GLY A 134 -44.93 -16.41 -21.18
C GLY A 134 -44.64 -15.90 -22.61
N ARG A 135 -44.64 -14.58 -22.85
CA ARG A 135 -44.57 -13.97 -24.20
C ARG A 135 -43.17 -13.51 -24.64
N GLY A 136 -42.14 -13.90 -23.90
CA GLY A 136 -40.76 -13.50 -24.16
C GLY A 136 -40.39 -12.16 -23.52
N ARG A 137 -39.08 -11.96 -23.36
CA ARG A 137 -38.50 -10.81 -22.66
C ARG A 137 -38.84 -9.45 -23.28
N SER A 138 -38.88 -9.32 -24.62
CA SER A 138 -39.19 -8.04 -25.29
C SER A 138 -40.62 -7.55 -25.01
N PHE A 139 -41.59 -8.46 -24.98
CA PHE A 139 -42.96 -8.18 -24.58
C PHE A 139 -43.04 -7.80 -23.09
N ASN A 140 -42.34 -8.55 -22.22
CA ASN A 140 -42.30 -8.26 -20.79
C ASN A 140 -41.66 -6.91 -20.48
N LEU A 141 -40.62 -6.51 -21.22
CA LEU A 141 -40.02 -5.18 -21.13
C LEU A 141 -41.04 -4.10 -21.49
N ALA A 142 -41.76 -4.27 -22.60
CA ALA A 142 -42.76 -3.30 -23.04
C ALA A 142 -43.90 -3.15 -22.01
N LEU A 143 -44.46 -4.28 -21.56
CA LEU A 143 -45.54 -4.30 -20.57
C LEU A 143 -45.08 -3.80 -19.20
N GLY A 144 -43.88 -4.18 -18.76
CA GLY A 144 -43.34 -3.77 -17.45
C GLY A 144 -42.94 -2.30 -17.39
N TYR A 145 -42.38 -1.73 -18.47
CA TYR A 145 -42.13 -0.29 -18.53
C TYR A 145 -43.42 0.53 -18.62
N LEU A 146 -44.44 0.01 -19.31
CA LEU A 146 -45.76 0.63 -19.31
C LEU A 146 -46.38 0.59 -17.91
N PHE A 147 -46.31 -0.56 -17.23
CA PHE A 147 -46.75 -0.73 -15.84
C PHE A 147 -46.04 0.26 -14.89
N ALA A 148 -44.72 0.41 -15.03
CA ALA A 148 -43.94 1.37 -14.24
C ALA A 148 -44.27 2.84 -14.59
N GLY A 149 -44.48 3.17 -15.87
CA GLY A 149 -44.91 4.50 -16.29
C GLY A 149 -46.26 4.90 -15.70
N ILE A 150 -47.19 3.95 -15.59
CA ILE A 150 -48.49 4.13 -14.95
C ILE A 150 -48.33 4.39 -13.45
N ALA A 151 -47.57 3.54 -12.76
CA ALA A 151 -47.29 3.72 -11.33
C ALA A 151 -46.66 5.10 -11.06
N SER A 152 -45.67 5.50 -11.86
CA SER A 152 -45.01 6.81 -11.76
C SER A 152 -45.97 7.98 -11.97
N ARG A 153 -46.89 7.89 -12.94
CA ARG A 153 -47.93 8.90 -13.17
C ARG A 153 -48.84 9.09 -11.95
N ASP A 154 -49.10 8.01 -11.23
CA ASP A 154 -49.95 8.00 -10.04
C ASP A 154 -49.13 8.31 -8.75
N ASN A 155 -47.92 8.84 -8.89
CA ASN A 155 -46.95 9.16 -7.82
C ASN A 155 -46.52 7.96 -6.96
N ILE A 156 -46.60 6.75 -7.52
CA ILE A 156 -46.12 5.53 -6.87
C ILE A 156 -44.68 5.28 -7.32
N SER A 157 -43.74 5.39 -6.37
CA SER A 157 -42.33 5.13 -6.62
C SER A 157 -42.09 3.63 -6.87
N ILE A 158 -41.38 3.32 -7.95
CA ILE A 158 -40.89 1.97 -8.27
C ILE A 158 -39.53 1.78 -7.62
N HIS A 159 -39.44 0.83 -6.68
CA HIS A 159 -38.20 0.46 -6.01
C HIS A 159 -37.39 -0.55 -6.84
N GLU A 160 -38.07 -1.50 -7.47
CA GLU A 160 -37.42 -2.56 -8.24
C GLU A 160 -38.28 -2.95 -9.44
N LEU A 161 -37.62 -3.21 -10.58
CA LEU A 161 -38.24 -3.74 -11.78
C LEU A 161 -37.30 -4.77 -12.42
N SER A 162 -37.71 -6.03 -12.39
CA SER A 162 -36.90 -7.19 -12.80
C SER A 162 -37.60 -7.95 -13.91
N PHE A 163 -36.86 -8.45 -14.89
CA PHE A 163 -37.42 -9.06 -16.11
C PHE A 163 -36.82 -10.42 -16.39
N ASP A 164 -37.65 -11.34 -16.88
CA ASP A 164 -37.27 -12.65 -17.39
C ASP A 164 -38.03 -12.92 -18.72
N GLU A 165 -37.71 -14.03 -19.36
CA GLU A 165 -38.41 -14.54 -20.54
C GLU A 165 -39.88 -14.87 -20.28
N ASN A 166 -40.24 -15.22 -19.04
CA ASN A 166 -41.60 -15.64 -18.69
C ASN A 166 -42.45 -14.55 -18.05
N GLY A 167 -41.85 -13.45 -17.57
CA GLY A 167 -42.57 -12.39 -16.89
C GLY A 167 -41.70 -11.23 -16.41
N PHE A 168 -42.28 -10.37 -15.58
CA PHE A 168 -41.55 -9.33 -14.85
C PHE A 168 -42.04 -9.22 -13.41
N MET A 169 -41.19 -8.69 -12.52
CA MET A 169 -41.51 -8.38 -11.14
C MET A 169 -41.39 -6.88 -10.91
N ALA A 170 -42.33 -6.29 -10.18
CA ALA A 170 -42.30 -4.89 -9.78
C ALA A 170 -42.51 -4.75 -8.26
N LYS A 171 -41.59 -4.04 -7.58
CA LYS A 171 -41.76 -3.63 -6.17
C LYS A 171 -42.07 -2.15 -6.10
N LEU A 172 -43.19 -1.82 -5.47
CA LEU A 172 -43.74 -0.47 -5.42
C LEU A 172 -43.81 0.04 -3.99
N SER A 173 -43.82 1.36 -3.83
CA SER A 173 -44.00 2.03 -2.53
C SER A 173 -45.42 1.86 -1.97
N HIS A 174 -46.42 1.85 -2.83
CA HIS A 174 -47.83 1.70 -2.49
C HIS A 174 -48.53 0.75 -3.46
N GLU A 175 -49.66 0.18 -3.04
CA GLU A 175 -50.45 -0.71 -3.88
C GLU A 175 -51.03 0.06 -5.08
N VAL A 176 -51.01 -0.57 -6.26
CA VAL A 176 -51.71 -0.07 -7.44
C VAL A 176 -53.08 -0.73 -7.53
N SER A 177 -54.11 0.05 -7.87
CA SER A 177 -55.46 -0.47 -8.13
C SER A 177 -55.47 -1.29 -9.42
N ILE A 178 -55.30 -2.61 -9.30
CA ILE A 178 -55.23 -3.50 -10.48
C ILE A 178 -56.55 -3.52 -11.26
N SER A 179 -57.68 -3.27 -10.62
CA SER A 179 -58.97 -3.08 -11.29
C SER A 179 -58.99 -1.88 -12.23
N ALA A 180 -58.19 -0.83 -11.96
CA ALA A 180 -58.07 0.35 -12.81
C ALA A 180 -57.02 0.18 -13.93
N ILE A 181 -56.11 -0.81 -13.80
CA ILE A 181 -55.04 -1.04 -14.77
C ILE A 181 -55.57 -1.25 -16.21
N PRO A 182 -56.62 -2.07 -16.45
CA PRO A 182 -57.23 -2.16 -17.77
C PRO A 182 -57.73 -0.82 -18.32
N GLU A 183 -58.25 0.10 -17.50
CA GLU A 183 -58.67 1.45 -17.94
C GLU A 183 -57.50 2.36 -18.26
N VAL A 184 -56.42 2.27 -17.49
CA VAL A 184 -55.20 3.01 -17.77
C VAL A 184 -54.55 2.54 -19.07
N PHE A 185 -54.57 1.21 -19.32
CA PHE A 185 -54.18 0.62 -20.60
C PHE A 185 -55.07 1.07 -21.77
N ARG A 186 -56.35 1.41 -21.54
CA ARG A 186 -57.31 1.87 -22.56
C ARG A 186 -57.08 3.32 -23.03
N SER A 187 -56.39 4.15 -22.25
CA SER A 187 -56.20 5.57 -22.59
C SER A 187 -55.24 5.76 -23.77
N SER A 188 -55.56 6.66 -24.71
CA SER A 188 -54.67 7.05 -25.83
C SER A 188 -53.31 7.61 -25.39
N GLY A 189 -53.13 7.88 -24.09
CA GLY A 189 -51.89 8.32 -23.48
C GLY A 189 -50.97 7.20 -22.98
N ALA A 190 -51.28 5.91 -23.22
CA ALA A 190 -50.41 4.80 -22.81
C ALA A 190 -49.02 4.87 -23.48
N GLU A 191 -48.97 5.16 -24.78
CA GLU A 191 -47.71 5.35 -25.51
C GLU A 191 -46.95 6.58 -25.03
N ASP A 192 -47.64 7.70 -24.79
CA ASP A 192 -47.02 8.91 -24.26
C ASP A 192 -46.49 8.73 -22.83
N THR A 193 -47.14 7.89 -22.03
CA THR A 193 -46.72 7.55 -20.67
C THR A 193 -45.49 6.66 -20.71
N LEU A 194 -45.50 5.63 -21.56
CA LEU A 194 -44.35 4.76 -21.80
C LEU A 194 -43.16 5.57 -22.33
N HIS A 195 -43.39 6.45 -23.31
CA HIS A 195 -42.36 7.29 -23.92
C HIS A 195 -41.68 8.20 -22.89
N ARG A 196 -42.47 8.87 -22.04
CA ARG A 196 -41.95 9.68 -20.93
C ARG A 196 -41.15 8.87 -19.93
N TYR A 197 -41.64 7.68 -19.55
CA TYR A 197 -40.92 6.82 -18.61
C TYR A 197 -39.61 6.28 -19.20
N ILE A 198 -39.60 5.89 -20.47
CA ILE A 198 -38.41 5.38 -21.16
C ILE A 198 -37.31 6.44 -21.19
N LEU A 199 -37.62 7.72 -21.40
CA LEU A 199 -36.62 8.79 -21.43
C LEU A 199 -35.77 8.84 -20.16
N ASP A 200 -36.36 8.54 -19.01
CA ASP A 200 -35.68 8.49 -17.70
C ASP A 200 -35.15 7.08 -17.33
N SER A 201 -35.37 6.09 -18.19
CA SER A 201 -34.94 4.71 -17.98
C SER A 201 -33.44 4.48 -18.23
N GLN A 202 -32.91 3.42 -17.61
CA GLN A 202 -31.54 2.97 -17.85
C GLN A 202 -31.34 2.41 -19.27
N LEU A 203 -32.38 1.82 -19.85
CA LEU A 203 -32.36 1.32 -21.23
C LEU A 203 -32.10 2.46 -22.21
N PHE A 204 -32.77 3.61 -22.03
CA PHE A 204 -32.51 4.80 -22.83
C PHE A 204 -31.08 5.32 -22.66
N ALA A 205 -30.59 5.45 -21.44
CA ALA A 205 -29.22 5.90 -21.19
C ALA A 205 -28.16 4.98 -21.83
N LYS A 206 -28.43 3.67 -21.89
CA LYS A 206 -27.57 2.70 -22.58
C LYS A 206 -27.61 2.89 -24.09
N ARG A 207 -28.80 2.85 -24.71
CA ARG A 207 -28.95 3.00 -26.17
C ARG A 207 -28.45 4.35 -26.67
N PHE A 208 -28.69 5.43 -25.92
CA PHE A 208 -28.12 6.75 -26.25
C PHE A 208 -26.59 6.73 -26.33
N ARG A 209 -25.91 6.00 -25.45
CA ARG A 209 -24.44 5.86 -25.47
C ARG A 209 -23.95 5.08 -26.67
N GLU A 210 -24.66 4.03 -27.05
CA GLU A 210 -24.35 3.23 -28.24
C GLU A 210 -24.55 4.04 -29.53
N VAL A 211 -25.70 4.72 -29.66
CA VAL A 211 -26.00 5.60 -30.80
C VAL A 211 -24.96 6.73 -30.87
N SER A 212 -24.69 7.45 -29.77
CA SER A 212 -23.71 8.54 -29.77
C SER A 212 -22.27 8.09 -30.07
N SER A 213 -21.88 6.87 -29.66
CA SER A 213 -20.60 6.28 -30.02
C SER A 213 -20.56 5.86 -31.50
N ARG A 214 -21.65 5.30 -32.04
CA ARG A 214 -21.77 4.88 -33.44
C ARG A 214 -21.83 6.09 -34.38
N SER A 215 -22.42 7.19 -33.93
CA SER A 215 -22.43 8.49 -34.62
C SER A 215 -21.11 9.28 -34.49
N MET A 216 -20.07 8.71 -33.85
CA MET A 216 -18.76 9.34 -33.64
C MET A 216 -18.76 10.66 -32.84
N LEU A 217 -19.84 10.97 -32.12
CA LEU A 217 -19.94 12.17 -31.29
C LEU A 217 -19.19 12.04 -29.96
N ASN A 218 -18.98 10.80 -29.52
CA ASN A 218 -18.12 10.47 -28.38
C ASN A 218 -16.96 9.57 -28.86
N PRO A 219 -15.80 10.14 -29.22
CA PRO A 219 -14.70 9.38 -29.80
C PRO A 219 -13.93 8.58 -28.73
N ARG A 220 -13.56 7.33 -29.05
CA ARG A 220 -12.73 6.46 -28.19
C ARG A 220 -11.23 6.83 -28.23
N ARG A 221 -10.80 7.57 -29.25
CA ARG A 221 -9.41 8.02 -29.46
C ARG A 221 -9.38 9.46 -29.95
N VAL A 222 -8.38 10.22 -29.50
CA VAL A 222 -8.08 11.56 -30.01
C VAL A 222 -6.62 11.55 -30.47
N GLY A 223 -6.39 11.49 -31.78
CA GLY A 223 -5.04 11.28 -32.34
C GLY A 223 -4.50 9.88 -32.03
N ALA A 224 -3.29 9.80 -31.46
CA ALA A 224 -2.67 8.53 -31.02
C ALA A 224 -3.03 8.13 -29.59
N GLU A 225 -3.72 9.01 -28.84
CA GLU A 225 -4.06 8.78 -27.44
C GLU A 225 -5.44 8.15 -27.28
N GLU A 226 -5.50 7.13 -26.43
CA GLU A 226 -6.74 6.45 -26.08
C GLU A 226 -7.45 7.19 -24.95
N VAL A 227 -8.74 7.49 -25.16
CA VAL A 227 -9.54 8.19 -24.15
C VAL A 227 -9.86 7.20 -23.04
N SER A 228 -9.53 7.55 -21.80
CA SER A 228 -9.83 6.69 -20.66
C SER A 228 -11.34 6.40 -20.57
N PRO A 229 -11.76 5.20 -20.13
CA PRO A 229 -13.17 4.86 -19.98
C PRO A 229 -13.97 5.86 -19.12
N LYS A 230 -13.31 6.48 -18.13
CA LYS A 230 -13.90 7.51 -17.26
C LYS A 230 -14.29 8.77 -18.02
N GLN A 231 -13.36 9.28 -18.82
CA GLN A 231 -13.59 10.47 -19.64
C GLN A 231 -14.63 10.18 -20.73
N PHE A 232 -14.63 8.97 -21.29
CA PHE A 232 -15.61 8.54 -22.28
C PHE A 232 -17.04 8.56 -21.70
N GLN A 233 -17.26 8.03 -20.49
CA GLN A 233 -18.57 8.05 -19.84
C GLN A 233 -19.02 9.46 -19.46
N GLN A 234 -18.14 10.27 -18.86
CA GLN A 234 -18.49 11.66 -18.48
C GLN A 234 -18.91 12.50 -19.69
N LYS A 235 -18.22 12.35 -20.84
CA LYS A 235 -18.59 13.02 -22.08
C LYS A 235 -19.93 12.54 -22.62
N ALA A 236 -20.16 11.23 -22.65
CA ALA A 236 -21.44 10.65 -23.07
C ALA A 236 -22.61 11.18 -22.23
N GLU A 237 -22.47 11.27 -20.92
CA GLU A 237 -23.51 11.75 -20.01
C GLU A 237 -23.78 13.26 -20.19
N GLN A 238 -22.73 14.06 -20.38
CA GLN A 238 -22.87 15.48 -20.71
C GLN A 238 -23.60 15.69 -22.04
N ILE A 239 -23.28 14.89 -23.07
CA ILE A 239 -23.97 14.91 -24.36
C ILE A 239 -25.45 14.54 -24.15
N MET A 240 -25.73 13.46 -23.43
CA MET A 240 -27.11 13.01 -23.15
C MET A 240 -27.94 14.08 -22.45
N ASN A 241 -27.43 14.68 -21.38
CA ASN A 241 -28.13 15.71 -20.61
C ASN A 241 -28.39 16.98 -21.43
N ARG A 242 -27.50 17.32 -22.37
CA ARG A 242 -27.71 18.44 -23.30
C ARG A 242 -28.77 18.09 -24.35
N HIS A 243 -28.67 16.91 -24.95
CA HIS A 243 -29.58 16.46 -26.01
C HIS A 243 -31.00 16.15 -25.50
N ARG A 244 -31.17 15.75 -24.24
CA ARG A 244 -32.50 15.58 -23.60
C ARG A 244 -33.30 16.88 -23.52
N LYS A 245 -32.62 18.04 -23.46
CA LYS A 245 -33.26 19.37 -23.39
C LYS A 245 -33.55 19.98 -24.77
N MET A 246 -33.19 19.28 -25.85
CA MET A 246 -33.37 19.75 -27.22
C MET A 246 -34.57 19.03 -27.83
N ASP A 247 -35.60 19.77 -28.19
CA ASP A 247 -36.84 19.21 -28.74
C ASP A 247 -36.60 18.47 -30.08
N ASP A 248 -35.62 18.92 -30.88
CA ASP A 248 -35.28 18.35 -32.21
C ASP A 248 -34.03 17.44 -32.23
N SER A 249 -33.68 16.82 -31.10
CA SER A 249 -32.48 15.98 -31.03
C SER A 249 -32.59 14.68 -31.82
N VAL A 250 -31.89 14.60 -32.95
CA VAL A 250 -31.84 13.40 -33.81
C VAL A 250 -31.34 12.16 -33.06
N ILE A 251 -30.36 12.32 -32.16
CA ILE A 251 -29.78 11.20 -31.39
C ILE A 251 -30.79 10.64 -30.39
N VAL A 252 -31.54 11.52 -29.73
CA VAL A 252 -32.59 11.10 -28.78
C VAL A 252 -33.69 10.37 -29.54
N ARG A 253 -34.12 10.92 -30.68
CA ARG A 253 -35.12 10.28 -31.55
C ARG A 253 -34.65 8.93 -32.05
N GLU A 254 -33.40 8.79 -32.46
CA GLU A 254 -32.83 7.52 -32.90
C GLU A 254 -32.71 6.51 -31.76
N ALA A 255 -32.26 6.93 -30.58
CA ALA A 255 -32.18 6.06 -29.41
C ALA A 255 -33.58 5.55 -29.01
N LEU A 256 -34.60 6.41 -29.03
CA LEU A 256 -35.99 6.01 -28.82
C LEU A 256 -36.51 5.09 -29.92
N ASN A 257 -36.15 5.37 -31.17
CA ASN A 257 -36.54 4.57 -32.32
C ASN A 257 -35.98 3.13 -32.23
N GLU A 258 -34.72 2.96 -31.84
CA GLU A 258 -34.12 1.64 -31.59
C GLU A 258 -34.82 0.93 -30.42
N ILE A 259 -35.12 1.63 -29.32
CA ILE A 259 -35.81 1.02 -28.18
C ILE A 259 -37.21 0.54 -28.56
N LEU A 260 -38.03 1.41 -29.15
CA LEU A 260 -39.43 1.13 -29.43
C LEU A 260 -39.64 0.10 -30.54
N ASN A 261 -38.69 -0.04 -31.47
CA ASN A 261 -38.82 -0.96 -32.62
C ASN A 261 -37.93 -2.20 -32.55
N SER A 262 -36.82 -2.17 -31.79
CA SER A 262 -35.88 -3.31 -31.71
C SER A 262 -35.85 -3.97 -30.33
N ASP A 263 -35.90 -3.21 -29.24
CA ASP A 263 -35.83 -3.77 -27.87
C ASP A 263 -37.20 -4.18 -27.33
N LEU A 264 -38.23 -3.38 -27.64
CA LEU A 264 -39.58 -3.55 -27.14
C LEU A 264 -40.49 -4.15 -28.22
N ASP A 265 -41.26 -5.18 -27.85
CA ASP A 265 -42.32 -5.68 -28.70
C ASP A 265 -43.58 -4.82 -28.57
N MET A 266 -43.53 -3.63 -29.17
CA MET A 266 -44.66 -2.71 -29.20
C MET A 266 -45.82 -3.23 -30.06
N TRP A 267 -45.51 -4.04 -31.09
CA TRP A 267 -46.54 -4.60 -31.96
C TRP A 267 -47.38 -5.63 -31.22
N GLY A 268 -46.76 -6.62 -30.56
CA GLY A 268 -47.47 -7.63 -29.79
C GLY A 268 -48.17 -7.03 -28.57
N LEU A 269 -47.58 -6.02 -27.92
CA LEU A 269 -48.27 -5.28 -26.86
C LEU A 269 -49.53 -4.58 -27.39
N ARG A 270 -49.45 -3.86 -28.52
CA ARG A 270 -50.61 -3.22 -29.16
C ARG A 270 -51.67 -4.25 -29.56
N GLU A 271 -51.28 -5.36 -30.18
CA GLU A 271 -52.19 -6.42 -30.57
C GLU A 271 -52.92 -6.99 -29.35
N PHE A 272 -52.19 -7.32 -28.27
CA PHE A 272 -52.77 -7.79 -27.03
C PHE A 272 -53.76 -6.79 -26.45
N LEU A 273 -53.40 -5.51 -26.40
CA LEU A 273 -54.25 -4.44 -25.90
C LEU A 273 -55.51 -4.22 -26.78
N MET A 274 -55.38 -4.32 -28.10
CA MET A 274 -56.52 -4.26 -29.02
C MET A 274 -57.46 -5.44 -28.84
N ARG A 275 -56.93 -6.66 -28.69
CA ARG A 275 -57.72 -7.88 -28.50
C ARG A 275 -58.49 -7.87 -27.18
N MET A 276 -57.99 -7.18 -26.14
CA MET A 276 -58.80 -6.93 -24.93
C MET A 276 -60.10 -6.13 -25.21
N ASN A 277 -60.19 -5.38 -26.31
CA ASN A 277 -61.40 -4.62 -26.67
C ASN A 277 -62.42 -5.44 -27.48
N SER A 278 -61.98 -6.50 -28.18
CA SER A 278 -62.81 -7.24 -29.15
C SER A 278 -62.99 -8.73 -28.83
N GLU A 279 -62.18 -9.30 -27.94
CA GLU A 279 -62.12 -10.73 -27.61
C GLU A 279 -62.13 -10.96 -26.09
N ASP A 280 -62.23 -12.22 -25.64
CA ASP A 280 -62.23 -12.60 -24.21
C ASP A 280 -60.79 -12.75 -23.66
N VAL A 281 -60.02 -11.66 -23.68
CA VAL A 281 -58.66 -11.60 -23.10
C VAL A 281 -58.73 -11.13 -21.64
N ARG A 282 -58.07 -11.84 -20.72
CA ARG A 282 -58.18 -11.63 -19.28
C ARG A 282 -56.84 -11.41 -18.57
N ILE A 283 -56.81 -10.41 -17.69
CA ILE A 283 -55.76 -10.27 -16.68
C ILE A 283 -56.29 -10.84 -15.37
N VAL A 284 -55.61 -11.83 -14.82
CA VAL A 284 -56.03 -12.52 -13.60
C VAL A 284 -55.15 -12.06 -12.46
N HIS A 285 -55.73 -11.32 -11.52
CA HIS A 285 -55.05 -10.86 -10.32
C HIS A 285 -55.37 -11.75 -9.13
N ARG A 286 -54.34 -12.16 -8.39
CA ARG A 286 -54.47 -12.90 -7.13
C ARG A 286 -53.49 -12.39 -6.09
N ARG A 287 -53.94 -12.31 -4.82
CA ARG A 287 -53.06 -12.10 -3.67
C ARG A 287 -52.58 -13.44 -3.13
N VAL A 288 -51.27 -13.58 -2.91
CA VAL A 288 -50.63 -14.83 -2.49
C VAL A 288 -49.57 -14.54 -1.42
N LYS A 289 -49.36 -15.48 -0.50
CA LYS A 289 -48.24 -15.42 0.46
C LYS A 289 -46.90 -15.71 -0.22
N ILE A 290 -46.89 -16.68 -1.11
CA ILE A 290 -45.73 -17.12 -1.88
C ILE A 290 -46.16 -17.18 -3.36
N PRO A 291 -45.34 -16.69 -4.31
CA PRO A 291 -45.61 -16.85 -5.73
C PRO A 291 -45.83 -18.31 -6.13
N SER A 292 -46.57 -18.51 -7.21
CA SER A 292 -46.69 -19.82 -7.85
C SER A 292 -45.33 -20.32 -8.38
N PRO A 293 -45.14 -21.63 -8.61
CA PRO A 293 -43.89 -22.18 -9.13
C PRO A 293 -43.33 -21.49 -10.39
N LEU A 294 -44.20 -21.07 -11.34
CA LEU A 294 -43.79 -20.29 -12.52
C LEU A 294 -43.36 -18.85 -12.20
N GLY A 295 -44.03 -18.18 -11.26
CA GLY A 295 -43.66 -16.84 -10.79
C GLY A 295 -42.48 -16.86 -9.82
N MET A 296 -42.24 -17.99 -9.17
CA MET A 296 -41.25 -18.16 -8.12
C MET A 296 -39.84 -17.91 -8.66
N THR A 297 -39.49 -18.38 -9.86
CA THR A 297 -38.15 -18.15 -10.45
C THR A 297 -37.75 -16.67 -10.49
N LEU A 298 -38.67 -15.80 -10.90
CA LEU A 298 -38.50 -14.34 -10.92
C LEU A 298 -38.43 -13.72 -9.52
N PHE A 299 -39.15 -14.30 -8.56
CA PHE A 299 -39.09 -13.86 -7.18
C PHE A 299 -37.77 -14.30 -6.52
N MET A 300 -37.31 -15.53 -6.77
CA MET A 300 -36.05 -16.10 -6.27
C MET A 300 -34.83 -15.33 -6.75
N SER A 301 -34.81 -14.85 -8.01
CA SER A 301 -33.69 -14.06 -8.52
C SER A 301 -33.49 -12.76 -7.72
N SER A 302 -34.55 -12.21 -7.11
CA SER A 302 -34.43 -11.07 -6.18
C SER A 302 -33.84 -11.43 -4.80
N PHE A 303 -33.72 -12.72 -4.49
CA PHE A 303 -33.04 -13.27 -3.31
C PHE A 303 -31.71 -13.95 -3.65
N GLU A 304 -31.31 -14.04 -4.92
CA GLU A 304 -30.02 -14.61 -5.32
C GLU A 304 -28.85 -13.77 -4.78
N ASP A 305 -29.02 -12.44 -4.70
CA ASP A 305 -28.12 -11.52 -3.99
C ASP A 305 -28.07 -11.72 -2.47
N LEU A 306 -29.11 -12.32 -1.90
CA LEU A 306 -29.16 -12.63 -0.48
C LEU A 306 -28.45 -13.98 -0.24
N LEU A 307 -28.68 -14.97 -1.12
CA LEU A 307 -28.08 -16.31 -1.06
C LEU A 307 -26.58 -16.33 -1.36
N THR A 308 -26.09 -15.34 -2.12
CA THR A 308 -24.65 -15.18 -2.42
C THR A 308 -23.87 -14.49 -1.31
N LEU A 309 -24.52 -13.97 -0.26
CA LEU A 309 -23.84 -13.44 0.92
C LEU A 309 -22.94 -14.50 1.55
N ARG A 310 -21.67 -14.15 1.79
CA ARG A 310 -20.73 -14.97 2.56
C ARG A 310 -21.28 -15.32 3.94
N THR A 311 -21.98 -14.37 4.56
CA THR A 311 -22.59 -14.51 5.89
C THR A 311 -23.98 -15.11 5.75
N ARG A 312 -24.06 -16.44 5.65
CA ARG A 312 -25.33 -17.20 5.54
C ARG A 312 -26.27 -16.98 6.75
N ALA A 313 -25.70 -16.56 7.89
CA ALA A 313 -26.37 -16.33 9.16
C ALA A 313 -27.54 -15.32 9.13
N TYR A 314 -27.42 -14.24 8.36
CA TYR A 314 -28.40 -13.15 8.37
C TYR A 314 -29.63 -13.41 7.50
N LEU A 315 -29.61 -14.45 6.66
CA LEU A 315 -30.75 -14.88 5.85
C LEU A 315 -31.90 -15.42 6.70
N ILE A 316 -31.58 -15.85 7.91
CA ILE A 316 -32.43 -16.73 8.70
C ILE A 316 -33.45 -15.94 9.51
N LYS A 317 -33.06 -14.75 10.00
CA LYS A 317 -33.93 -13.99 10.91
C LYS A 317 -35.17 -13.39 10.23
N ASP A 318 -35.10 -13.15 8.92
CA ASP A 318 -36.09 -12.35 8.17
C ASP A 318 -36.75 -13.05 6.97
N VAL A 319 -36.32 -14.27 6.59
CA VAL A 319 -36.90 -15.03 5.46
C VAL A 319 -37.68 -16.23 5.98
N ASP A 320 -38.92 -16.40 5.50
CA ASP A 320 -39.77 -17.54 5.86
C ASP A 320 -39.03 -18.88 5.62
N PRO A 321 -38.94 -19.76 6.64
CA PRO A 321 -38.30 -21.08 6.52
C PRO A 321 -38.81 -21.90 5.32
N GLU A 322 -40.07 -21.72 4.90
CA GLU A 322 -40.64 -22.43 3.77
C GLU A 322 -40.15 -21.88 2.41
N ILE A 323 -39.82 -20.59 2.34
CA ILE A 323 -39.16 -19.96 1.19
C ILE A 323 -37.70 -20.45 1.10
N LEU A 324 -36.97 -20.49 2.22
CA LEU A 324 -35.62 -21.06 2.29
C LEU A 324 -35.60 -22.54 1.88
N ARG A 325 -36.57 -23.33 2.33
CA ARG A 325 -36.73 -24.75 1.97
C ARG A 325 -36.92 -24.95 0.47
N ARG A 326 -37.72 -24.09 -0.20
CA ARG A 326 -37.92 -24.13 -1.66
C ARG A 326 -36.71 -23.60 -2.44
N LEU A 327 -36.01 -22.60 -1.90
CA LEU A 327 -34.84 -21.94 -2.53
C LEU A 327 -33.61 -22.84 -2.56
N LEU A 328 -33.31 -23.51 -1.44
CA LEU A 328 -32.06 -24.25 -1.30
C LEU A 328 -32.16 -25.73 -1.72
N GLY A 329 -33.39 -26.20 -1.97
CA GLY A 329 -33.71 -27.59 -2.32
C GLY A 329 -33.24 -28.63 -1.29
N ALA A 330 -33.56 -29.89 -1.55
CA ALA A 330 -33.16 -31.01 -0.70
C ALA A 330 -31.63 -31.24 -0.62
N ARG A 331 -30.81 -30.52 -1.43
CA ARG A 331 -29.35 -30.68 -1.47
C ARG A 331 -28.58 -29.79 -0.49
N SER A 332 -29.18 -28.75 0.09
CA SER A 332 -28.52 -27.91 1.12
C SER A 332 -28.75 -28.40 2.55
N LEU A 333 -29.79 -29.22 2.77
CA LEU A 333 -30.09 -29.91 4.02
C LEU A 333 -29.43 -31.30 4.08
N ALA A 334 -28.45 -31.57 3.22
CA ALA A 334 -27.63 -32.77 3.34
C ALA A 334 -26.55 -32.59 4.41
N THR A 335 -26.97 -32.43 5.67
CA THR A 335 -26.42 -33.14 6.83
C THR A 335 -27.33 -32.84 8.02
N GLU A 336 -28.45 -33.56 8.10
CA GLU A 336 -29.00 -33.90 9.41
C GLU A 336 -27.90 -34.66 10.17
N LEU A 337 -27.19 -33.96 11.04
CA LEU A 337 -26.16 -34.58 11.87
C LEU A 337 -26.87 -35.20 13.07
N ASP A 338 -26.91 -36.53 13.08
CA ASP A 338 -27.42 -37.30 14.21
C ASP A 338 -26.64 -36.93 15.49
N GLU A 339 -27.37 -36.63 16.57
CA GLU A 339 -26.82 -36.25 17.88
C GLU A 339 -25.91 -37.36 18.43
N GLU A 340 -26.22 -38.63 18.16
CA GLU A 340 -25.36 -39.77 18.52
C GLU A 340 -24.04 -39.74 17.74
N LYS A 341 -24.07 -39.38 16.45
CA LYS A 341 -22.87 -39.30 15.61
C LYS A 341 -21.97 -38.12 16.00
N LEU A 342 -22.58 -36.99 16.34
CA LEU A 342 -21.88 -35.80 16.86
C LEU A 342 -21.22 -36.09 18.19
N SER A 343 -21.97 -36.61 19.16
CA SER A 343 -21.43 -36.97 20.48
C SER A 343 -20.29 -37.99 20.37
N HIS A 344 -20.45 -39.01 19.53
CA HIS A 344 -19.38 -39.97 19.25
C HIS A 344 -18.15 -39.31 18.59
N TYR A 345 -18.33 -38.40 17.63
CA TYR A 345 -17.21 -37.67 16.99
C TYR A 345 -16.38 -36.87 17.99
N TYR A 346 -17.01 -36.02 18.80
CA TYR A 346 -16.28 -35.20 19.78
C TYR A 346 -15.72 -36.03 20.93
N GLN A 347 -16.41 -37.08 21.37
CA GLN A 347 -15.85 -38.03 22.33
C GLN A 347 -14.63 -38.78 21.76
N SER A 348 -14.61 -39.09 20.46
CA SER A 348 -13.50 -39.81 19.81
C SER A 348 -12.22 -38.99 19.64
N LYS A 349 -12.30 -37.65 19.69
CA LYS A 349 -11.12 -36.77 19.58
C LYS A 349 -10.10 -36.97 20.69
N VAL A 350 -10.56 -37.42 21.86
CA VAL A 350 -9.73 -37.58 23.07
C VAL A 350 -9.94 -39.00 23.60
N ALA A 351 -8.88 -39.80 23.70
CA ALA A 351 -8.96 -41.14 24.28
C ALA A 351 -9.02 -41.09 25.83
N ILE A 352 -9.44 -42.19 26.46
CA ILE A 352 -9.29 -42.37 27.91
C ILE A 352 -7.79 -42.39 28.22
N PRO A 353 -7.29 -41.53 29.13
CA PRO A 353 -5.86 -41.35 29.33
C PRO A 353 -5.27 -42.56 30.05
N ARG A 354 -4.21 -43.13 29.50
CA ARG A 354 -3.47 -44.27 30.08
C ARG A 354 -2.13 -43.88 30.71
N ASN A 355 -1.69 -42.65 30.45
CA ASN A 355 -0.42 -42.11 30.91
C ASN A 355 -0.51 -40.59 31.07
N ALA A 356 0.51 -40.02 31.70
CA ALA A 356 0.66 -38.58 31.92
C ALA A 356 0.55 -37.74 30.62
N ASN A 357 1.14 -38.17 29.50
CA ASN A 357 1.08 -37.42 28.24
C ASN A 357 -0.33 -37.39 27.62
N GLU A 358 -1.10 -38.45 27.78
CA GLU A 358 -2.50 -38.49 27.35
C GLU A 358 -3.40 -37.64 28.25
N LEU A 359 -3.12 -37.58 29.56
CA LEU A 359 -3.78 -36.63 30.48
C LEU A 359 -3.53 -35.18 30.05
N LEU A 360 -2.30 -34.84 29.67
CA LEU A 360 -1.95 -33.51 29.15
C LEU A 360 -2.80 -33.13 27.92
N ARG A 361 -3.05 -34.07 27.00
CA ARG A 361 -3.95 -33.84 25.85
C ARG A 361 -5.39 -33.51 26.27
N ILE A 362 -5.89 -34.14 27.33
CA ILE A 362 -7.22 -33.82 27.87
C ILE A 362 -7.23 -32.37 28.38
N MET A 363 -6.18 -31.99 29.11
CA MET A 363 -6.04 -30.63 29.66
C MET A 363 -5.91 -29.57 28.57
N ASP A 364 -5.26 -29.89 27.45
CA ASP A 364 -5.10 -28.98 26.32
C ASP A 364 -6.38 -28.75 25.51
N MET A 365 -7.28 -29.75 25.43
CA MET A 365 -8.53 -29.66 24.66
C MET A 365 -9.72 -29.20 25.52
N GLY A 366 -9.84 -29.74 26.74
CA GLY A 366 -11.01 -29.53 27.61
C GLY A 366 -10.87 -28.40 28.63
N GLY A 367 -9.66 -27.87 28.81
CA GLY A 367 -9.31 -26.91 29.84
C GLY A 367 -8.66 -27.56 31.07
N GLY A 368 -8.42 -26.75 32.11
CA GLY A 368 -7.68 -27.21 33.29
C GLY A 368 -8.42 -28.23 34.17
N LEU A 369 -7.66 -28.97 34.98
CA LEU A 369 -8.18 -29.84 36.05
C LEU A 369 -8.48 -29.01 37.31
N GLU A 370 -9.64 -29.26 37.91
CA GLU A 370 -10.04 -28.66 39.19
C GLU A 370 -9.11 -29.07 40.33
N ARG A 371 -9.24 -28.41 41.49
CA ARG A 371 -8.45 -28.73 42.71
C ARG A 371 -8.61 -30.19 43.15
N GLU A 372 -9.77 -30.77 42.86
CA GLU A 372 -10.13 -32.17 43.14
C GLU A 372 -9.65 -33.15 42.05
N LEU A 373 -8.85 -32.69 41.08
CA LEU A 373 -8.37 -33.47 39.93
C LEU A 373 -9.50 -33.97 39.00
N THR A 374 -10.65 -33.30 39.02
CA THR A 374 -11.78 -33.55 38.12
C THR A 374 -11.75 -32.61 36.91
N HIS A 375 -12.43 -33.02 35.83
CA HIS A 375 -12.56 -32.23 34.59
C HIS A 375 -14.03 -32.03 34.23
N PRO A 376 -14.52 -30.79 33.98
CA PRO A 376 -15.94 -30.53 33.72
C PRO A 376 -16.51 -31.26 32.49
N LEU A 377 -15.73 -31.39 31.42
CA LEU A 377 -16.18 -31.96 30.14
C LEU A 377 -15.92 -33.45 29.98
N TYR A 378 -14.97 -33.99 30.74
CA TYR A 378 -14.44 -35.34 30.56
C TYR A 378 -14.42 -36.10 31.89
N SER A 379 -15.29 -35.71 32.83
CA SER A 379 -15.44 -36.33 34.14
C SER A 379 -15.65 -37.84 34.03
N ASP A 380 -16.46 -38.27 33.06
CA ASP A 380 -16.76 -39.68 32.82
C ASP A 380 -15.53 -40.49 32.38
N LYS A 381 -14.56 -39.86 31.70
CA LYS A 381 -13.31 -40.52 31.28
C LYS A 381 -12.28 -40.64 32.40
N LEU A 382 -12.39 -39.79 33.43
CA LEU A 382 -11.48 -39.77 34.58
C LEU A 382 -12.03 -40.55 35.77
N LYS A 383 -13.33 -40.86 35.79
CA LYS A 383 -14.04 -41.49 36.91
C LYS A 383 -13.51 -42.87 37.30
N ASP A 384 -13.03 -43.64 36.32
CA ASP A 384 -12.57 -45.03 36.51
C ASP A 384 -11.06 -45.12 36.82
N ILE A 385 -10.36 -44.00 36.95
CA ILE A 385 -8.93 -43.95 37.26
C ILE A 385 -8.75 -43.66 38.76
N GLU A 386 -7.88 -44.43 39.43
CA GLU A 386 -7.59 -44.21 40.86
C GLU A 386 -6.97 -42.82 41.09
N PHE A 387 -7.41 -42.16 42.17
CA PHE A 387 -6.98 -40.80 42.50
C PHE A 387 -5.46 -40.66 42.70
N GLU A 388 -4.81 -41.66 43.30
CA GLU A 388 -3.34 -41.64 43.50
C GLU A 388 -2.60 -41.73 42.16
N THR A 389 -3.10 -42.49 41.18
CA THR A 389 -2.50 -42.56 39.83
C THR A 389 -2.61 -41.23 39.08
N LEU A 390 -3.78 -40.57 39.17
CA LEU A 390 -3.96 -39.22 38.60
C LEU A 390 -3.03 -38.21 39.26
N ARG A 391 -2.86 -38.29 40.58
CA ARG A 391 -1.97 -37.43 41.34
C ARG A 391 -0.51 -37.64 40.93
N GLU A 392 -0.05 -38.88 40.79
CA GLU A 392 1.28 -39.20 40.28
C GLU A 392 1.52 -38.63 38.87
N TRP A 393 0.55 -38.76 37.96
CA TRP A 393 0.66 -38.19 36.61
C TRP A 393 0.74 -36.66 36.61
N VAL A 394 -0.06 -35.99 37.44
CA VAL A 394 0.00 -34.53 37.59
C VAL A 394 1.35 -34.09 38.16
N HIS A 395 1.90 -34.83 39.13
CA HIS A 395 3.22 -34.52 39.69
C HIS A 395 4.33 -34.71 38.64
N ASP A 396 4.32 -35.82 37.88
CA ASP A 396 5.26 -36.07 36.78
C ASP A 396 5.19 -34.96 35.70
N LEU A 397 3.98 -34.54 35.31
CA LEU A 397 3.81 -33.44 34.35
C LEU A 397 4.29 -32.09 34.91
N ALA A 398 4.10 -31.84 36.20
CA ALA A 398 4.53 -30.61 36.86
C ALA A 398 6.07 -30.56 37.00
N GLU A 399 6.71 -31.67 37.36
CA GLU A 399 8.18 -31.80 37.39
C GLU A 399 8.80 -31.65 35.99
N ARG A 400 8.11 -32.15 34.95
CA ARG A 400 8.49 -31.92 33.54
C ARG A 400 8.16 -30.51 33.03
N LYS A 401 7.56 -29.66 33.85
CA LYS A 401 7.13 -28.29 33.51
C LYS A 401 6.19 -28.24 32.29
N LEU A 402 5.27 -29.20 32.16
CA LEU A 402 4.27 -29.22 31.09
C LEU A 402 2.90 -28.68 31.54
N ILE A 403 2.65 -28.71 32.85
CA ILE A 403 1.47 -28.11 33.49
C ILE A 403 1.89 -27.14 34.59
N THR A 404 1.02 -26.20 34.94
CA THR A 404 1.26 -25.20 35.98
C THR A 404 -0.03 -24.82 36.70
N LYS A 405 0.09 -24.03 37.77
CA LYS A 405 -1.01 -23.35 38.47
C LYS A 405 -0.92 -21.85 38.21
N VAL A 406 -2.08 -21.21 38.10
CA VAL A 406 -2.23 -19.76 37.94
C VAL A 406 -2.66 -19.16 39.28
N ARG A 407 -2.17 -17.98 39.65
CA ARG A 407 -2.74 -17.17 40.75
C ARG A 407 -2.63 -15.67 40.45
N GLY A 408 -3.37 -14.86 41.20
CA GLY A 408 -3.30 -13.40 41.07
C GLY A 408 -4.15 -12.87 39.91
N THR A 409 -5.03 -13.70 39.35
CA THR A 409 -5.99 -13.25 38.33
C THR A 409 -7.22 -12.59 38.93
N GLY A 410 -7.47 -12.81 40.23
CA GLY A 410 -8.64 -12.32 40.96
C GLY A 410 -9.92 -13.13 40.69
N HIS A 411 -9.87 -14.16 39.84
CA HIS A 411 -11.02 -14.99 39.48
C HIS A 411 -10.95 -16.36 40.17
N GLU A 412 -11.89 -16.66 41.06
CA GLU A 412 -11.86 -17.87 41.92
C GLU A 412 -11.83 -19.20 41.13
N LYS A 413 -12.46 -19.24 39.95
CA LYS A 413 -12.49 -20.44 39.08
C LYS A 413 -11.19 -20.71 38.31
N ILE A 414 -10.23 -19.79 38.34
CA ILE A 414 -8.95 -19.89 37.61
C ILE A 414 -7.80 -20.07 38.61
N ASP A 415 -7.83 -19.31 39.70
CA ASP A 415 -6.74 -19.32 40.69
C ASP A 415 -6.62 -20.69 41.42
N ASN A 416 -5.40 -21.23 41.41
CA ASN A 416 -4.96 -22.53 41.92
C ASN A 416 -5.46 -23.76 41.16
N LYS A 417 -6.06 -23.58 39.98
CA LYS A 417 -6.45 -24.66 39.07
C LYS A 417 -5.25 -25.14 38.25
N TRP A 418 -5.21 -26.43 37.89
CA TRP A 418 -4.13 -27.00 37.08
C TRP A 418 -4.40 -26.80 35.60
N PHE A 419 -3.48 -26.20 34.87
CA PHE A 419 -3.59 -25.99 33.42
C PHE A 419 -2.33 -26.49 32.72
N SER A 420 -2.44 -26.86 31.44
CA SER A 420 -1.26 -26.89 30.58
C SER A 420 -0.67 -25.48 30.46
N ILE A 421 0.62 -25.36 30.11
CA ILE A 421 1.25 -24.03 29.98
C ILE A 421 0.45 -23.12 29.02
N ARG A 422 0.01 -23.67 27.87
CA ARG A 422 -0.80 -22.94 26.87
C ARG A 422 -2.10 -22.42 27.48
N MET A 423 -2.85 -23.27 28.18
CA MET A 423 -4.12 -22.89 28.78
C MET A 423 -3.97 -21.96 29.98
N ALA A 424 -2.87 -22.09 30.74
CA ALA A 424 -2.56 -21.21 31.86
C ALA A 424 -2.42 -19.75 31.39
N GLU A 425 -1.79 -19.54 30.23
CA GLU A 425 -1.63 -18.20 29.64
C GLU A 425 -2.96 -17.61 29.18
N VAL A 426 -3.76 -18.38 28.43
CA VAL A 426 -5.06 -17.93 27.92
C VAL A 426 -6.02 -17.61 29.06
N HIS A 427 -6.16 -18.52 30.03
CA HIS A 427 -7.07 -18.33 31.15
C HIS A 427 -6.57 -17.26 32.12
N GLY A 428 -5.26 -17.19 32.39
CA GLY A 428 -4.68 -16.15 33.22
C GLY A 428 -4.98 -14.75 32.66
N THR A 429 -4.77 -14.58 31.35
CA THR A 429 -5.00 -13.32 30.66
C THR A 429 -6.47 -12.92 30.63
N LEU A 430 -7.37 -13.82 30.19
CA LEU A 430 -8.81 -13.53 30.14
C LEU A 430 -9.40 -13.26 31.54
N GLY A 431 -8.90 -13.94 32.57
CA GLY A 431 -9.30 -13.72 33.96
C GLY A 431 -8.98 -12.31 34.45
N CYS A 432 -7.74 -11.84 34.24
CA CYS A 432 -7.35 -10.48 34.59
C CYS A 432 -8.12 -9.42 33.79
N LEU A 433 -8.34 -9.65 32.49
CA LEU A 433 -9.05 -8.71 31.62
C LEU A 433 -10.51 -8.52 32.05
N ALA A 434 -11.19 -9.61 32.43
CA ALA A 434 -12.57 -9.56 32.90
C ALA A 434 -12.74 -8.64 34.13
N LEU A 435 -11.78 -8.67 35.07
CA LEU A 435 -11.80 -7.80 36.25
C LEU A 435 -11.29 -6.38 35.98
N ALA A 436 -10.47 -6.19 34.96
CA ALA A 436 -9.95 -4.88 34.56
C ALA A 436 -10.95 -4.03 33.75
N GLY A 437 -12.23 -4.44 33.66
CA GLY A 437 -13.29 -3.69 33.00
C GLY A 437 -13.65 -4.18 31.59
N ALA A 438 -12.98 -5.20 31.04
CA ALA A 438 -13.36 -5.76 29.73
C ALA A 438 -14.77 -6.36 29.73
N ALA A 439 -15.28 -6.78 30.90
CA ALA A 439 -16.64 -7.30 31.04
C ALA A 439 -17.75 -6.24 30.79
N GLU A 440 -17.40 -4.96 30.76
CA GLU A 440 -18.33 -3.84 30.55
C GLU A 440 -18.12 -3.13 29.18
N MET A 441 -17.16 -3.59 28.38
CA MET A 441 -16.80 -2.98 27.09
C MET A 441 -17.25 -3.83 25.90
N ASP A 442 -17.70 -3.17 24.83
CA ASP A 442 -18.09 -3.86 23.59
C ASP A 442 -16.89 -4.39 22.79
N ASP A 443 -15.70 -3.80 22.96
CA ASP A 443 -14.46 -4.19 22.28
C ASP A 443 -13.26 -4.24 23.24
N ILE A 444 -12.69 -5.43 23.38
CA ILE A 444 -11.53 -5.70 24.26
C ILE A 444 -10.24 -5.04 23.78
N SER A 445 -10.14 -4.71 22.49
CA SER A 445 -8.96 -4.06 21.91
C SER A 445 -8.80 -2.60 22.34
N SER A 446 -9.90 -2.00 22.82
CA SER A 446 -9.96 -0.63 23.30
C SER A 446 -9.51 -0.51 24.76
N LEU A 447 -9.37 -1.62 25.49
CA LEU A 447 -8.87 -1.61 26.85
C LEU A 447 -7.35 -1.45 26.87
N TYR A 448 -6.85 -0.44 27.58
CA TYR A 448 -5.43 -0.33 27.89
C TYR A 448 -5.07 -1.35 28.97
N THR A 449 -4.17 -2.28 28.64
CA THR A 449 -3.78 -3.41 29.50
C THR A 449 -2.66 -3.08 30.50
N GLY A 450 -2.18 -1.82 30.49
CA GLY A 450 -0.95 -1.32 31.11
C GLY A 450 -0.48 -2.04 32.39
N GLY A 451 0.57 -2.84 32.25
CA GLY A 451 1.31 -3.44 33.37
C GLY A 451 0.56 -4.50 34.20
N LEU A 452 -0.64 -4.91 33.78
CA LEU A 452 -1.36 -6.01 34.43
C LEU A 452 -0.54 -7.31 34.36
N THR A 453 -0.47 -8.01 35.48
CA THR A 453 0.30 -9.25 35.62
C THR A 453 -0.49 -10.29 36.40
N TYR A 454 -0.12 -11.56 36.20
CA TYR A 454 -0.55 -12.69 37.01
C TYR A 454 0.68 -13.58 37.27
N GLU A 455 0.56 -14.57 38.13
CA GLU A 455 1.68 -15.44 38.50
C GLU A 455 1.44 -16.88 38.06
N LEU A 456 2.48 -17.50 37.51
CA LEU A 456 2.54 -18.92 37.18
C LEU A 456 3.51 -19.64 38.13
N ALA A 457 3.16 -20.85 38.55
CA ALA A 457 4.08 -21.70 39.31
C ALA A 457 5.18 -22.26 38.38
N GLU A 458 6.45 -22.06 38.73
CA GLU A 458 7.61 -22.44 37.89
C GLU A 458 8.24 -23.76 38.33
N ASP A 459 8.30 -24.00 39.64
CA ASP A 459 8.83 -25.22 40.25
C ASP A 459 7.82 -25.82 41.26
N PHE A 460 7.89 -27.14 41.41
CA PHE A 460 6.98 -27.91 42.24
C PHE A 460 7.75 -28.92 43.09
N ASP A 461 7.34 -29.07 44.36
CA ASP A 461 7.77 -30.15 45.25
C ASP A 461 6.51 -30.89 45.74
N GLY A 462 6.39 -32.19 45.40
CA GLY A 462 5.24 -33.01 45.75
C GLY A 462 3.88 -32.45 45.32
N GLY A 463 3.82 -31.70 44.20
CA GLY A 463 2.61 -31.04 43.69
C GLY A 463 2.28 -29.67 44.30
N THR A 464 3.12 -29.18 45.22
CA THR A 464 3.03 -27.83 45.79
C THR A 464 3.99 -26.86 45.09
N PRO A 465 3.54 -25.68 44.65
CA PRO A 465 4.41 -24.67 44.03
C PRO A 465 5.45 -24.15 45.03
N THR A 466 6.74 -24.24 44.68
CA THR A 466 7.85 -23.69 45.49
C THR A 466 8.21 -22.28 45.04
N GLU A 467 8.14 -22.00 43.73
CA GLU A 467 8.46 -20.71 43.13
C GLU A 467 7.33 -20.24 42.20
N TRP A 468 7.07 -18.93 42.24
CA TRP A 468 6.05 -18.27 41.41
C TRP A 468 6.72 -17.17 40.59
N LYS A 469 6.40 -17.15 39.30
CA LYS A 469 6.93 -16.21 38.32
C LYS A 469 5.84 -15.26 37.85
N THR A 470 6.06 -13.97 38.03
CA THR A 470 5.20 -12.93 37.50
C THR A 470 5.27 -12.89 35.97
N LYS A 471 4.11 -12.84 35.33
CA LYS A 471 3.94 -12.85 33.88
C LYS A 471 2.99 -11.75 33.45
N TYR A 472 3.34 -11.06 32.38
CA TYR A 472 2.49 -10.05 31.75
C TYR A 472 1.37 -10.72 30.94
N LEU A 473 0.27 -10.00 30.77
CA LEU A 473 -0.84 -10.45 29.93
C LEU A 473 -0.37 -10.83 28.51
N SER A 474 -0.91 -11.94 28.01
CA SER A 474 -0.82 -12.28 26.58
C SER A 474 -1.77 -11.41 25.76
N ASP A 475 -1.82 -11.64 24.46
CA ASP A 475 -2.72 -10.92 23.57
C ASP A 475 -4.21 -11.13 23.94
N PRO A 476 -4.97 -10.06 24.25
CA PRO A 476 -6.36 -10.18 24.69
C PRO A 476 -7.29 -10.85 23.66
N ILE A 477 -7.22 -10.41 22.41
CA ILE A 477 -8.12 -10.86 21.33
C ILE A 477 -7.77 -12.30 20.96
N ASP A 478 -6.48 -12.62 20.85
CA ASP A 478 -6.03 -13.96 20.50
C ASP A 478 -6.36 -14.97 21.61
N SER A 479 -6.23 -14.57 22.88
CA SER A 479 -6.62 -15.42 24.01
C SER A 479 -8.12 -15.77 23.95
N LEU A 480 -8.98 -14.78 23.64
CA LEU A 480 -10.42 -15.01 23.49
C LEU A 480 -10.73 -15.88 22.26
N ARG A 481 -10.05 -15.63 21.14
CA ARG A 481 -10.18 -16.41 19.90
C ARG A 481 -9.80 -17.88 20.11
N LEU A 482 -8.63 -18.13 20.69
CA LEU A 482 -8.16 -19.48 21.03
C LEU A 482 -9.16 -20.17 21.94
N LYS A 483 -9.71 -19.46 22.93
CA LYS A 483 -10.70 -20.03 23.83
C LYS A 483 -11.98 -20.46 23.11
N LEU A 484 -12.49 -19.62 22.20
CA LEU A 484 -13.66 -19.94 21.38
C LEU A 484 -13.39 -21.12 20.45
N LEU A 485 -12.22 -21.17 19.80
CA LEU A 485 -11.81 -22.29 18.95
C LEU A 485 -11.69 -23.60 19.73
N ASP A 486 -11.12 -23.56 20.95
CA ASP A 486 -11.00 -24.74 21.81
C ASP A 486 -12.38 -25.22 22.29
N MET A 487 -13.30 -24.30 22.64
CA MET A 487 -14.68 -24.65 23.01
C MET A 487 -15.43 -25.32 21.85
N LEU A 488 -15.37 -24.73 20.65
CA LEU A 488 -15.99 -25.31 19.44
C LEU A 488 -15.31 -26.63 19.03
N GLY A 489 -14.00 -26.76 19.22
CA GLY A 489 -13.26 -27.97 18.90
C GLY A 489 -13.55 -29.14 19.84
N SER A 490 -13.99 -28.87 21.06
CA SER A 490 -14.32 -29.90 22.06
C SER A 490 -15.82 -30.22 22.10
N GLU A 491 -16.69 -29.24 21.83
CA GLU A 491 -18.13 -29.33 22.09
C GLU A 491 -19.02 -28.76 20.96
N GLY A 492 -18.48 -28.46 19.77
CA GLY A 492 -19.30 -27.96 18.65
C GLY A 492 -20.35 -28.98 18.16
N PRO A 493 -21.35 -28.59 17.34
CA PRO A 493 -21.83 -27.23 17.11
C PRO A 493 -22.43 -26.58 18.39
N GLN A 494 -22.32 -25.25 18.54
CA GLN A 494 -22.84 -24.50 19.71
C GLN A 494 -23.48 -23.17 19.29
N THR A 495 -24.53 -22.74 20.00
CA THR A 495 -25.12 -21.40 19.80
C THR A 495 -24.24 -20.30 20.42
N ALA A 496 -24.38 -19.06 19.92
CA ALA A 496 -23.68 -17.91 20.50
C ALA A 496 -24.05 -17.72 21.98
N GLU A 497 -25.32 -17.90 22.35
CA GLU A 497 -25.80 -17.76 23.73
C GLU A 497 -25.11 -18.75 24.68
N SER A 498 -24.97 -20.03 24.26
CA SER A 498 -24.27 -21.07 25.02
C SER A 498 -22.78 -20.72 25.24
N LEU A 499 -22.10 -20.23 24.20
CA LEU A 499 -20.71 -19.80 24.29
C LEU A 499 -20.55 -18.59 25.22
N CYS A 500 -21.44 -17.61 25.12
CA CYS A 500 -21.42 -16.41 25.96
C CYS A 500 -21.66 -16.73 27.43
N ALA A 501 -22.58 -17.63 27.76
CA ALA A 501 -22.89 -18.01 29.14
C ALA A 501 -21.68 -18.57 29.92
N ARG A 502 -20.66 -19.07 29.21
CA ARG A 502 -19.44 -19.66 29.80
C ARG A 502 -18.25 -18.70 29.84
N LEU A 503 -18.36 -17.51 29.25
CA LEU A 503 -17.30 -16.52 29.17
C LEU A 503 -17.68 -15.26 29.97
N PRO A 504 -16.74 -14.63 30.69
CA PRO A 504 -17.02 -13.43 31.48
C PRO A 504 -17.03 -12.14 30.61
N PHE A 505 -17.54 -12.22 29.37
CA PHE A 505 -17.52 -11.14 28.38
C PHE A 505 -18.91 -10.90 27.80
N PRO A 506 -19.24 -9.65 27.38
CA PRO A 506 -20.52 -9.34 26.74
C PRO A 506 -20.77 -10.13 25.44
N SER A 507 -22.04 -10.37 25.12
CA SER A 507 -22.43 -11.10 23.91
C SER A 507 -21.93 -10.43 22.63
N ALA A 508 -21.99 -9.10 22.56
CA ALA A 508 -21.50 -8.32 21.41
C ALA A 508 -20.03 -8.60 21.10
N GLN A 509 -19.20 -8.73 22.14
CA GLN A 509 -17.77 -8.98 22.00
C GLN A 509 -17.50 -10.41 21.50
N VAL A 510 -18.16 -11.40 22.10
CA VAL A 510 -18.02 -12.81 21.70
C VAL A 510 -18.52 -13.02 20.28
N GLU A 511 -19.67 -12.45 19.93
CA GLU A 511 -20.22 -12.47 18.57
C GLU A 511 -19.28 -11.80 17.57
N SER A 512 -18.67 -10.67 17.92
CA SER A 512 -17.69 -9.99 17.07
C SER A 512 -16.48 -10.89 16.74
N VAL A 513 -15.93 -11.59 17.74
CA VAL A 513 -14.82 -12.53 17.54
C VAL A 513 -15.25 -13.76 16.75
N LEU A 514 -16.46 -14.29 16.99
CA LEU A 514 -17.02 -15.40 16.19
C LEU A 514 -17.21 -15.01 14.72
N GLN A 515 -17.68 -13.79 14.45
CA GLN A 515 -17.78 -13.25 13.10
C GLN A 515 -16.40 -13.09 12.46
N GLU A 516 -15.40 -12.62 13.22
CA GLU A 516 -14.02 -12.56 12.73
C GLU A 516 -13.49 -13.94 12.34
N LEU A 517 -13.75 -14.95 13.17
CA LEU A 517 -13.37 -16.34 12.94
C LEU A 517 -14.08 -16.94 11.71
N GLU A 518 -15.33 -16.59 11.48
CA GLU A 518 -16.10 -16.97 10.28
C GLU A 518 -15.54 -16.29 9.01
N MET A 519 -15.25 -14.99 9.05
CA MET A 519 -14.60 -14.29 7.94
C MET A 519 -13.24 -14.88 7.59
N ARG A 520 -12.49 -15.38 8.59
CA ARG A 520 -11.21 -16.09 8.45
C ARG A 520 -11.38 -17.54 7.99
N ASN A 521 -12.61 -18.06 7.86
CA ASN A 521 -12.97 -19.44 7.52
C ASN A 521 -12.44 -20.50 8.51
N LEU A 522 -12.25 -20.12 9.77
CA LEU A 522 -11.90 -21.06 10.85
C LEU A 522 -13.16 -21.68 11.47
N VAL A 523 -14.25 -20.91 11.51
CA VAL A 523 -15.57 -21.31 12.02
C VAL A 523 -16.60 -21.20 10.90
N SER A 524 -17.62 -22.05 10.96
CA SER A 524 -18.77 -22.07 10.06
C SER A 524 -20.05 -21.90 10.88
N ILE A 525 -21.06 -21.23 10.32
CA ILE A 525 -22.36 -21.01 10.95
C ILE A 525 -23.47 -21.71 10.14
N GLY A 526 -24.36 -22.42 10.81
CA GLY A 526 -25.45 -23.17 10.18
C GLY A 526 -26.47 -23.76 11.18
N PHE A 527 -27.41 -24.55 10.67
CA PHE A 527 -28.36 -25.33 11.46
C PHE A 527 -27.98 -26.80 11.39
N PHE A 528 -27.10 -27.24 12.28
CA PHE A 528 -26.58 -28.59 12.26
C PHE A 528 -27.50 -29.53 13.06
N THR A 529 -28.12 -29.03 14.14
CA THR A 529 -28.97 -29.80 15.06
C THR A 529 -30.46 -29.42 15.05
N GLN A 530 -30.92 -28.64 14.06
CA GLN A 530 -32.32 -28.18 13.91
C GLN A 530 -32.82 -27.18 14.99
N THR A 531 -31.92 -26.37 15.54
CA THR A 531 -32.29 -25.23 16.41
C THR A 531 -32.92 -24.08 15.62
N ASP A 532 -33.71 -23.22 16.29
CA ASP A 532 -34.23 -21.97 15.69
C ASP A 532 -33.14 -20.88 15.59
N GLU A 533 -32.01 -21.08 16.27
CA GLU A 533 -30.85 -20.19 16.28
C GLU A 533 -29.65 -20.81 15.56
N GLY A 534 -28.84 -19.95 14.90
CA GLY A 534 -27.65 -20.39 14.18
C GLY A 534 -26.56 -20.91 15.12
N GLU A 535 -26.02 -22.07 14.80
CA GLU A 535 -24.95 -22.72 15.55
C GLU A 535 -23.60 -22.55 14.84
N PHE A 536 -22.53 -22.46 15.64
CA PHE A 536 -21.16 -22.36 15.18
C PHE A 536 -20.45 -23.71 15.32
N ILE A 537 -19.67 -24.11 14.31
CA ILE A 537 -18.82 -25.30 14.33
C ILE A 537 -17.45 -24.98 13.72
N LEU A 538 -16.38 -25.67 14.12
CA LEU A 538 -15.10 -25.54 13.43
C LEU A 538 -15.22 -26.03 11.98
N ARG A 539 -14.66 -25.28 11.03
CA ARG A 539 -14.73 -25.60 9.60
C ARG A 539 -14.07 -26.95 9.27
N VAL A 540 -12.98 -27.27 9.97
CA VAL A 540 -12.29 -28.57 9.85
C VAL A 540 -13.17 -29.72 10.34
N ASP A 541 -13.94 -29.50 11.41
CA ASP A 541 -14.84 -30.52 11.97
C ASP A 541 -16.04 -30.74 11.05
N GLU A 542 -16.65 -29.66 10.56
CA GLU A 542 -17.72 -29.74 9.55
C GLU A 542 -17.29 -30.63 8.37
N TYR A 543 -16.14 -30.34 7.77
CA TYR A 543 -15.61 -31.09 6.62
C TYR A 543 -15.40 -32.59 6.94
N ARG A 544 -14.92 -32.92 8.14
CA ARG A 544 -14.72 -34.31 8.57
C ARG A 544 -16.05 -35.02 8.79
N ILE A 545 -16.99 -34.38 9.46
CA ILE A 545 -18.29 -34.96 9.82
C ILE A 545 -19.15 -35.19 8.56
N THR A 546 -19.05 -34.30 7.57
CA THR A 546 -19.77 -34.40 6.28
C THR A 546 -19.14 -35.39 5.28
N GLY A 547 -18.09 -36.14 5.68
CA GLY A 547 -17.51 -37.20 4.86
C GLY A 547 -16.28 -36.81 4.03
N GLY A 548 -15.54 -35.77 4.42
CA GLY A 548 -14.26 -35.41 3.82
C GLY A 548 -13.22 -36.54 3.91
N GLN A 549 -12.61 -36.91 2.78
CA GLN A 549 -11.67 -38.03 2.68
C GLN A 549 -10.19 -37.63 2.80
N VAL A 550 -9.87 -36.35 2.67
CA VAL A 550 -8.50 -35.84 2.66
C VAL A 550 -8.11 -35.31 4.05
N SER A 551 -6.91 -35.62 4.51
CA SER A 551 -6.35 -35.01 5.73
C SER A 551 -6.07 -33.53 5.48
N VAL A 552 -6.84 -32.66 6.15
CA VAL A 552 -6.70 -31.21 6.04
C VAL A 552 -5.92 -30.68 7.24
N ILE A 553 -4.98 -29.77 6.97
CA ILE A 553 -4.26 -28.99 7.98
C ILE A 553 -4.96 -27.65 8.21
N ASP A 554 -5.01 -27.22 9.47
CA ASP A 554 -5.53 -25.92 9.83
C ASP A 554 -4.72 -24.78 9.21
N TYR A 555 -5.42 -23.73 8.78
CA TYR A 555 -4.81 -22.61 8.08
C TYR A 555 -3.88 -21.80 9.00
N ARG A 556 -4.19 -21.68 10.29
CA ARG A 556 -3.36 -20.93 11.25
C ARG A 556 -2.01 -21.61 11.48
N THR A 557 -1.99 -22.94 11.56
CA THR A 557 -0.74 -23.72 11.66
C THR A 557 0.16 -23.47 10.46
N LEU A 558 -0.42 -23.44 9.25
CA LEU A 558 0.31 -23.11 8.03
C LEU A 558 0.88 -21.68 8.07
N GLN A 559 0.10 -20.69 8.50
CA GLN A 559 0.58 -19.31 8.66
C GLN A 559 1.71 -19.19 9.70
N THR A 560 1.61 -19.93 10.79
CA THR A 560 2.62 -19.94 11.87
C THR A 560 3.95 -20.49 11.38
N LEU A 561 3.93 -21.59 10.61
CA LEU A 561 5.16 -22.12 10.00
C LEU A 561 5.82 -21.09 9.07
N ILE A 562 5.01 -20.40 8.25
CA ILE A 562 5.50 -19.35 7.34
C ILE A 562 6.12 -18.19 8.12
N LEU A 563 5.50 -17.78 9.24
CA LEU A 563 6.02 -16.74 10.11
C LEU A 563 7.39 -17.12 10.67
N LEU A 564 7.51 -18.31 11.28
CA LEU A 564 8.76 -18.80 11.86
C LEU A 564 9.89 -18.87 10.82
N LYS A 565 9.57 -19.39 9.63
CA LYS A 565 10.52 -19.48 8.52
C LYS A 565 10.92 -18.12 7.97
N SER A 566 9.98 -17.18 7.91
CA SER A 566 10.23 -15.83 7.38
C SER A 566 11.08 -14.98 8.32
N PHE A 567 10.98 -15.17 9.64
CA PHE A 567 11.66 -14.36 10.65
C PHE A 567 12.71 -15.15 11.45
N GLN A 568 13.28 -16.18 10.84
CA GLN A 568 14.49 -16.81 11.34
C GLN A 568 15.60 -15.76 11.49
N LYS A 569 16.26 -15.73 12.65
CA LYS A 569 17.37 -14.82 12.92
C LYS A 569 18.69 -15.36 12.36
N PHE A 570 19.47 -14.47 11.78
CA PHE A 570 20.82 -14.69 11.27
C PHE A 570 21.77 -13.68 11.91
N ASP A 571 23.03 -14.07 12.11
CA ASP A 571 24.04 -13.16 12.63
C ASP A 571 24.68 -12.33 11.51
N ASP A 572 24.75 -12.89 10.29
CA ASP A 572 25.30 -12.23 9.12
C ASP A 572 24.20 -11.82 8.12
N PRO A 573 24.15 -10.55 7.65
CA PRO A 573 23.23 -10.12 6.61
C PRO A 573 23.30 -10.96 5.32
N SER A 574 24.48 -11.44 4.92
CA SER A 574 24.64 -12.19 3.67
C SER A 574 23.89 -13.52 3.71
N GLU A 575 23.92 -14.22 4.84
CA GLU A 575 23.15 -15.44 5.05
C GLU A 575 21.64 -15.18 5.00
N CYS A 576 21.17 -14.09 5.62
CA CYS A 576 19.77 -13.68 5.53
C CYS A 576 19.35 -13.43 4.08
N ILE A 577 20.18 -12.77 3.27
CA ILE A 577 19.89 -12.52 1.84
C ILE A 577 19.83 -13.83 1.05
N ARG A 578 20.72 -14.80 1.32
CA ARG A 578 20.67 -16.15 0.70
C ARG A 578 19.38 -16.89 1.04
N ASN A 579 18.93 -16.79 2.29
CA ASN A 579 17.69 -17.43 2.74
C ASN A 579 16.44 -16.80 2.10
N LEU A 580 16.37 -15.47 2.07
CA LEU A 580 15.27 -14.74 1.40
C LEU A 580 15.32 -14.82 -0.13
N SER A 581 16.40 -15.38 -0.71
CA SER A 581 16.74 -15.36 -2.14
C SER A 581 17.09 -13.97 -2.67
N PHE A 582 16.35 -12.93 -2.28
CA PHE A 582 16.67 -11.54 -2.55
C PHE A 582 15.95 -10.58 -1.58
N VAL A 583 16.49 -9.37 -1.45
CA VAL A 583 15.89 -8.27 -0.67
C VAL A 583 15.75 -7.02 -1.54
N GLN A 584 14.68 -6.25 -1.37
CA GLN A 584 14.46 -5.01 -2.11
C GLN A 584 14.90 -3.78 -1.34
N ARG A 585 14.66 -3.87 -0.04
CA ARG A 585 14.69 -2.78 0.91
C ARG A 585 15.50 -3.23 2.11
N ARG A 586 16.31 -2.31 2.64
CA ARG A 586 17.12 -2.56 3.83
C ARG A 586 16.26 -2.85 5.07
N GLU A 587 15.04 -2.31 5.09
CA GLU A 587 14.04 -2.55 6.13
C GLU A 587 13.67 -4.04 6.26
N GLU A 588 13.85 -4.84 5.20
CA GLU A 588 13.56 -6.29 5.21
C GLU A 588 14.57 -7.08 6.06
N LEU A 589 15.74 -6.52 6.38
CA LEU A 589 16.74 -7.19 7.22
C LEU A 589 16.52 -6.93 8.73
N LEU A 590 15.76 -5.88 9.10
CA LEU A 590 15.66 -5.37 10.47
C LEU A 590 15.26 -6.42 11.52
N TYR A 591 14.30 -7.29 11.20
CA TYR A 591 13.81 -8.32 12.13
C TYR A 591 14.43 -9.71 11.89
N ARG A 592 15.39 -9.81 10.96
CA ARG A 592 15.97 -11.08 10.51
C ARG A 592 17.47 -11.17 10.78
N VAL A 593 18.13 -10.05 11.02
CA VAL A 593 19.55 -9.99 11.36
C VAL A 593 19.72 -9.46 12.78
N SER A 594 20.56 -10.12 13.57
CA SER A 594 20.91 -9.70 14.93
C SER A 594 21.64 -8.34 14.89
N ASP A 595 21.22 -7.39 15.73
CA ASP A 595 21.85 -6.06 15.91
C ASP A 595 22.00 -5.20 14.64
N TYR A 596 21.16 -5.44 13.64
CA TYR A 596 21.24 -4.74 12.36
C TYR A 596 20.80 -3.27 12.44
N ARG A 597 21.61 -2.40 11.84
CA ARG A 597 21.36 -0.96 11.69
C ARG A 597 21.30 -0.55 10.22
N PHE A 598 20.53 0.49 9.90
CA PHE A 598 20.44 0.97 8.51
C PHE A 598 21.74 1.53 7.91
N ARG A 599 22.74 1.83 8.75
CA ARG A 599 24.10 2.20 8.32
C ARG A 599 24.85 1.03 7.69
N ASP A 600 24.65 -0.19 8.19
CA ASP A 600 25.32 -1.42 7.73
C ASP A 600 24.96 -1.75 6.27
N TRP A 601 23.81 -1.25 5.81
CA TRP A 601 23.38 -1.36 4.42
C TRP A 601 24.38 -0.79 3.43
N LYS A 602 25.18 0.22 3.82
CA LYS A 602 26.23 0.77 2.96
C LYS A 602 27.26 -0.30 2.65
N ASP A 603 27.73 -1.04 3.63
CA ASP A 603 28.76 -2.05 3.44
C ASP A 603 28.22 -3.24 2.66
N ILE A 604 27.02 -3.72 3.03
CA ILE A 604 26.30 -4.80 2.33
C ILE A 604 26.13 -4.46 0.84
N LYS A 605 25.67 -3.25 0.52
CA LYS A 605 25.43 -2.84 -0.87
C LYS A 605 26.70 -2.85 -1.73
N HIS A 606 27.86 -2.58 -1.14
CA HIS A 606 29.14 -2.48 -1.84
C HIS A 606 29.93 -3.80 -1.82
N ASP A 607 29.40 -4.86 -1.21
CA ASP A 607 29.99 -6.19 -1.25
C ASP A 607 30.14 -6.68 -2.70
N SER A 608 31.30 -7.27 -2.99
CA SER A 608 31.65 -7.82 -4.29
C SER A 608 30.82 -9.04 -4.72
N ASP A 609 30.15 -9.73 -3.80
CA ASP A 609 29.27 -10.86 -4.09
C ASP A 609 27.80 -10.48 -4.20
N ILE A 610 27.46 -9.21 -3.93
CA ILE A 610 26.09 -8.70 -4.05
C ILE A 610 25.84 -8.13 -5.45
N TYR A 611 24.73 -8.57 -6.04
CA TYR A 611 24.24 -8.14 -7.34
C TYR A 611 22.87 -7.49 -7.20
N ASN A 612 22.74 -6.31 -7.80
CA ASN A 612 21.47 -5.60 -7.95
C ASN A 612 20.91 -5.82 -9.37
N GLY A 613 19.67 -6.25 -9.48
CA GLY A 613 19.04 -6.49 -10.78
C GLY A 613 17.53 -6.50 -10.70
N ARG A 614 16.88 -6.72 -11.86
CA ARG A 614 15.44 -7.03 -11.88
C ARG A 614 15.30 -8.53 -11.72
N LEU A 615 15.11 -8.95 -10.46
CA LEU A 615 15.08 -10.34 -10.04
C LEU A 615 13.68 -10.92 -10.26
N LEU A 616 13.16 -11.76 -9.36
CA LEU A 616 11.82 -12.36 -9.53
C LEU A 616 10.76 -11.25 -9.63
N HIS A 617 9.69 -11.50 -10.40
CA HIS A 617 8.65 -10.51 -10.74
C HIS A 617 9.11 -9.22 -11.44
N ASN A 618 10.31 -9.18 -12.01
CA ASN A 618 10.86 -7.95 -12.58
C ASN A 618 11.01 -6.81 -11.55
N ARG A 619 11.05 -7.18 -10.27
CA ARG A 619 11.26 -6.27 -9.14
C ARG A 619 12.75 -6.01 -8.97
N VAL A 620 13.11 -4.76 -8.68
CA VAL A 620 14.50 -4.39 -8.42
C VAL A 620 14.86 -4.85 -7.01
N GLY A 621 15.94 -5.63 -6.88
CA GLY A 621 16.41 -6.13 -5.60
C GLY A 621 17.89 -6.49 -5.62
N TYR A 622 18.39 -6.89 -4.47
CA TYR A 622 19.75 -7.32 -4.19
C TYR A 622 19.75 -8.80 -3.86
N THR A 623 20.67 -9.54 -4.45
CA THR A 623 20.84 -10.98 -4.24
C THR A 623 22.33 -11.32 -4.24
N MET A 624 22.66 -12.45 -3.63
CA MET A 624 24.02 -12.97 -3.64
C MET A 624 24.31 -13.70 -4.96
N LYS A 625 25.58 -13.69 -5.37
CA LYS A 625 26.05 -14.31 -6.62
C LYS A 625 25.68 -15.79 -6.75
N ASP A 626 25.75 -16.53 -5.65
CA ASP A 626 25.44 -17.97 -5.55
C ASP A 626 23.95 -18.27 -5.77
N GLN A 627 23.07 -17.29 -5.60
CA GLN A 627 21.63 -17.42 -5.80
C GLN A 627 21.20 -17.19 -7.26
N LEU A 628 22.04 -16.56 -8.08
CA LEU A 628 21.75 -16.28 -9.49
C LEU A 628 21.42 -17.54 -10.33
N PRO A 629 22.11 -18.70 -10.18
CA PRO A 629 21.75 -19.94 -10.88
C PRO A 629 20.29 -20.37 -10.66
N MET A 630 19.78 -20.29 -9.42
CA MET A 630 18.39 -20.60 -9.09
C MET A 630 17.44 -19.60 -9.76
N LEU A 631 17.73 -18.30 -9.65
CA LEU A 631 16.90 -17.23 -10.23
C LEU A 631 16.81 -17.31 -11.76
N LEU A 632 17.89 -17.72 -12.43
CA LEU A 632 17.92 -17.96 -13.88
C LEU A 632 17.15 -19.24 -14.24
N GLY A 633 17.24 -20.31 -13.44
CA GLY A 633 16.52 -21.57 -13.66
C GLY A 633 14.98 -21.43 -13.60
N LEU A 634 14.47 -20.50 -12.79
CA LEU A 634 13.03 -20.17 -12.69
C LEU A 634 12.51 -19.38 -13.91
N ARG A 635 13.41 -18.92 -14.78
CA ARG A 635 13.08 -18.14 -15.97
C ARG A 635 13.09 -19.00 -17.24
N GLY A 636 12.43 -18.49 -18.27
CA GLY A 636 12.59 -19.01 -19.64
C GLY A 636 13.89 -18.51 -20.26
N GLU A 637 14.25 -19.06 -21.42
CA GLU A 637 15.41 -18.56 -22.17
C GLU A 637 15.21 -17.09 -22.56
N PRO A 638 16.24 -16.23 -22.38
CA PRO A 638 16.15 -14.82 -22.74
C PRO A 638 16.06 -14.64 -24.25
N TRP A 639 15.19 -13.76 -24.72
CA TRP A 639 15.14 -13.34 -26.11
C TRP A 639 16.01 -12.10 -26.30
N ILE A 640 17.09 -12.22 -27.07
CA ILE A 640 18.07 -11.15 -27.25
C ILE A 640 17.99 -10.63 -28.69
N GLY A 641 17.61 -9.36 -28.86
CA GLY A 641 17.63 -8.68 -30.15
C GLY A 641 19.03 -8.24 -30.59
N GLU A 642 19.20 -7.78 -31.84
CA GLU A 642 20.51 -7.38 -32.40
C GLU A 642 21.20 -6.28 -31.57
N LEU A 643 20.48 -5.22 -31.19
CA LEU A 643 21.03 -4.13 -30.36
C LEU A 643 21.33 -4.59 -28.92
N GLU A 644 20.61 -5.58 -28.42
CA GLU A 644 20.83 -6.13 -27.08
C GLU A 644 22.09 -7.02 -27.07
N GLN A 645 22.30 -7.79 -28.13
CA GLN A 645 23.51 -8.57 -28.35
C GLN A 645 24.74 -7.68 -28.48
N GLU A 646 24.66 -6.60 -29.28
CA GLU A 646 25.75 -5.62 -29.43
C GLU A 646 26.17 -5.02 -28.07
N LEU A 647 25.19 -4.67 -27.22
CA LEU A 647 25.46 -4.17 -25.88
C LEU A 647 26.05 -5.23 -24.95
N LEU A 648 25.60 -6.49 -25.04
CA LEU A 648 26.13 -7.59 -24.24
C LEU A 648 27.60 -7.87 -24.58
N ASP A 649 27.96 -7.84 -25.87
CA ASP A 649 29.32 -8.11 -26.34
C ASP A 649 30.30 -7.00 -25.94
N LYS A 650 29.81 -5.76 -25.78
CA LYS A 650 30.58 -4.64 -25.23
C LYS A 650 30.85 -4.72 -23.72
N ILE A 651 30.15 -5.57 -22.97
CA ILE A 651 30.32 -5.67 -21.50
C ILE A 651 31.43 -6.71 -21.18
N PRO A 652 32.60 -6.28 -20.68
CA PRO A 652 33.67 -7.19 -20.29
C PRO A 652 33.31 -7.98 -19.01
N LYS A 653 34.05 -9.05 -18.71
CA LYS A 653 33.87 -9.84 -17.47
C LYS A 653 34.01 -8.98 -16.20
N GLU A 654 34.91 -7.99 -16.22
CA GLU A 654 35.10 -7.06 -15.11
C GLU A 654 33.96 -6.04 -14.94
N GLY A 655 33.07 -5.96 -15.93
CA GLY A 655 31.95 -5.05 -15.97
C GLY A 655 32.34 -3.63 -16.38
N ILE A 656 31.35 -2.82 -16.74
CA ILE A 656 31.56 -1.47 -17.27
C ILE A 656 30.50 -0.50 -16.74
N PRO A 657 30.84 0.76 -16.44
CA PRO A 657 29.85 1.78 -16.09
C PRO A 657 29.04 2.20 -17.32
N ARG A 658 27.77 2.57 -17.10
CA ARG A 658 26.84 3.00 -18.16
C ARG A 658 27.40 4.09 -19.09
N ASN A 659 28.18 5.02 -18.55
CA ASN A 659 28.71 6.14 -19.35
C ASN A 659 29.71 5.69 -20.40
N GLN A 660 30.57 4.71 -20.06
CA GLN A 660 31.53 4.12 -20.99
C GLN A 660 30.82 3.16 -21.96
N LEU A 661 29.83 2.39 -21.48
CA LEU A 661 29.03 1.54 -22.35
C LEU A 661 28.34 2.32 -23.50
N PHE A 662 27.99 3.58 -23.24
CA PHE A 662 27.29 4.44 -24.20
C PHE A 662 28.22 5.43 -24.94
N GLU A 663 29.53 5.30 -24.78
CA GLU A 663 30.50 6.29 -25.29
C GLU A 663 30.52 6.37 -26.81
N ASP A 664 30.49 5.22 -27.49
CA ASP A 664 30.58 5.12 -28.95
C ASP A 664 29.29 5.54 -29.69
N TYR A 665 28.19 5.81 -28.97
CA TYR A 665 26.91 6.13 -29.59
C TYR A 665 26.68 7.64 -29.71
N PRO A 666 26.11 8.12 -30.82
CA PRO A 666 25.95 9.55 -31.08
C PRO A 666 25.05 10.24 -30.03
N LYS A 667 25.48 11.42 -29.58
CA LYS A 667 24.80 12.27 -28.58
C LYS A 667 24.26 13.54 -29.27
N GLY A 668 23.18 14.12 -28.73
CA GLY A 668 22.56 15.35 -29.25
C GLY A 668 21.04 15.27 -29.36
N LYS A 669 20.36 16.41 -29.55
CA LYS A 669 18.89 16.47 -29.67
C LYS A 669 18.37 15.71 -30.90
N GLU A 670 19.13 15.70 -32.00
CA GLU A 670 18.79 15.01 -33.25
C GLU A 670 18.85 13.47 -33.09
N ASN A 671 19.81 12.97 -32.31
CA ASN A 671 20.03 11.54 -32.05
C ASN A 671 19.28 11.04 -30.79
N ALA A 672 18.27 11.77 -30.33
CA ALA A 672 17.51 11.41 -29.13
C ALA A 672 16.73 10.09 -29.26
N HIS A 673 16.43 9.66 -30.49
CA HIS A 673 15.77 8.38 -30.77
C HIS A 673 16.71 7.19 -30.53
N ILE A 674 17.96 7.26 -31.02
CA ILE A 674 19.02 6.25 -30.78
C ILE A 674 19.28 6.11 -29.28
N GLN A 675 19.42 7.24 -28.59
CA GLN A 675 19.60 7.27 -27.13
C GLN A 675 18.41 6.70 -26.36
N ARG A 676 17.18 6.74 -26.91
CA ARG A 676 16.02 6.07 -26.32
C ARG A 676 16.08 4.56 -26.58
N SER A 677 16.41 4.14 -27.80
CA SER A 677 16.52 2.73 -28.18
C SER A 677 17.57 1.98 -27.36
N ILE A 678 18.78 2.54 -27.21
CA ILE A 678 19.86 1.92 -26.42
C ILE A 678 19.46 1.80 -24.94
N LYS A 679 18.81 2.83 -24.38
CA LYS A 679 18.29 2.77 -23.01
C LYS A 679 17.21 1.71 -22.85
N SER A 680 16.37 1.53 -23.86
CA SER A 680 15.36 0.48 -23.89
C SER A 680 15.99 -0.90 -23.97
N ALA A 681 16.99 -1.10 -24.84
CA ALA A 681 17.73 -2.35 -24.98
C ALA A 681 18.43 -2.74 -23.66
N LEU A 682 19.14 -1.81 -23.02
CA LEU A 682 19.74 -2.07 -21.70
C LEU A 682 18.68 -2.39 -20.64
N SER A 683 17.52 -1.70 -20.66
CA SER A 683 16.41 -2.02 -19.76
C SER A 683 15.82 -3.42 -20.03
N ASN A 684 15.77 -3.87 -21.29
CA ASN A 684 15.30 -5.21 -21.62
C ASN A 684 16.27 -6.29 -21.12
N LEU A 685 17.57 -6.09 -21.32
CA LEU A 685 18.62 -6.95 -20.76
C LEU A 685 18.51 -7.08 -19.24
N GLU A 686 18.25 -5.98 -18.53
CA GLU A 686 17.99 -6.01 -17.09
C GLU A 686 16.72 -6.80 -16.74
N ARG A 687 15.61 -6.60 -17.47
CA ARG A 687 14.34 -7.32 -17.24
C ARG A 687 14.51 -8.82 -17.40
N GLN A 688 15.35 -9.25 -18.34
CA GLN A 688 15.65 -10.66 -18.60
C GLN A 688 16.72 -11.23 -17.67
N LEU A 689 17.33 -10.41 -16.80
CA LEU A 689 18.46 -10.77 -15.93
C LEU A 689 19.70 -11.24 -16.73
N ALA A 690 19.83 -10.79 -17.98
CA ALA A 690 21.03 -11.02 -18.80
C ALA A 690 22.21 -10.17 -18.30
N VAL A 691 21.91 -9.04 -17.66
CA VAL A 691 22.86 -8.11 -17.04
C VAL A 691 22.38 -7.76 -15.63
N ALA A 692 23.32 -7.65 -14.69
CA ALA A 692 23.09 -7.17 -13.34
C ALA A 692 24.11 -6.09 -12.97
N LYS A 693 23.85 -5.34 -11.90
CA LYS A 693 24.69 -4.24 -11.42
C LYS A 693 25.43 -4.64 -10.16
N GLN A 694 26.65 -4.17 -10.02
CA GLN A 694 27.35 -4.12 -8.75
C GLN A 694 27.65 -2.66 -8.43
N TYR A 695 27.56 -2.29 -7.16
CA TYR A 695 27.85 -0.95 -6.72
C TYR A 695 29.26 -0.91 -6.14
N ARG A 696 30.10 0.02 -6.63
CA ARG A 696 31.36 0.35 -5.99
C ARG A 696 31.27 1.71 -5.33
N ASP A 697 31.77 1.80 -4.12
CA ASP A 697 31.96 3.09 -3.48
C ASP A 697 33.17 3.79 -4.12
N ILE A 698 33.06 5.09 -4.34
CA ILE A 698 34.15 5.90 -4.89
C ILE A 698 34.34 7.07 -3.94
N PRO A 699 35.55 7.25 -3.38
CA PRO A 699 35.86 8.40 -2.53
C PRO A 699 35.44 9.72 -3.20
N ASN A 700 34.85 10.63 -2.41
CA ASN A 700 34.43 11.96 -2.86
C ASN A 700 33.31 11.98 -3.92
N ARG A 701 32.55 10.88 -4.10
CA ARG A 701 31.39 10.83 -4.99
C ARG A 701 30.10 10.54 -4.23
N LYS A 702 29.11 11.44 -4.34
CA LYS A 702 27.79 11.32 -3.67
C LYS A 702 26.96 10.09 -4.00
N ARG A 703 27.27 9.37 -5.09
CA ARG A 703 26.51 8.19 -5.53
C ARG A 703 27.49 7.09 -5.88
N SER A 704 27.24 5.90 -5.34
CA SER A 704 27.93 4.67 -5.73
C SER A 704 27.93 4.50 -7.24
N LEU A 705 29.06 4.09 -7.80
CA LEU A 705 29.15 3.78 -9.22
C LEU A 705 28.49 2.42 -9.49
N ALA A 706 27.49 2.40 -10.37
CA ALA A 706 26.89 1.17 -10.86
C ALA A 706 27.73 0.60 -12.02
N ILE A 707 28.27 -0.60 -11.82
CA ILE A 707 29.02 -1.37 -12.80
C ILE A 707 28.11 -2.47 -13.35
N PHE A 708 27.89 -2.48 -14.66
CA PHE A 708 27.06 -3.49 -15.32
C PHE A 708 27.91 -4.72 -15.62
N LYS A 709 27.43 -5.89 -15.21
CA LYS A 709 28.08 -7.20 -15.35
C LYS A 709 27.22 -8.11 -16.21
N LYS A 710 27.83 -8.76 -17.20
CA LYS A 710 27.18 -9.79 -18.03
C LYS A 710 26.94 -11.05 -17.19
N ILE A 711 25.69 -11.49 -17.11
CA ILE A 711 25.27 -12.71 -16.41
C ILE A 711 25.02 -13.84 -17.42
N HIS A 712 24.41 -13.49 -18.56
CA HIS A 712 24.14 -14.40 -19.67
C HIS A 712 25.44 -15.10 -20.13
N GLU A 713 25.40 -16.42 -20.30
CA GLU A 713 26.53 -17.33 -20.65
C GLU A 713 27.65 -17.46 -19.60
N GLN A 714 27.74 -16.55 -18.61
CA GLN A 714 28.75 -16.64 -17.55
C GLN A 714 28.31 -17.51 -16.37
N ILE A 715 27.03 -17.44 -16.01
CA ILE A 715 26.44 -18.21 -14.92
C ILE A 715 25.53 -19.27 -15.51
N LYS A 716 25.79 -20.55 -15.20
CA LYS A 716 24.95 -21.65 -15.65
C LYS A 716 23.67 -21.71 -14.81
N PRO A 717 22.47 -21.69 -15.43
CA PRO A 717 21.22 -21.83 -14.70
C PRO A 717 21.07 -23.24 -14.12
N LEU A 718 20.41 -23.35 -12.97
CA LEU A 718 19.93 -24.64 -12.48
C LEU A 718 18.82 -25.19 -13.39
N SER A 719 18.63 -26.50 -13.37
CA SER A 719 17.45 -27.08 -14.03
C SER A 719 16.16 -26.55 -13.39
N PHE A 720 15.10 -26.41 -14.18
CA PHE A 720 13.84 -25.84 -13.70
C PHE A 720 13.29 -26.58 -12.47
N ASN A 721 13.33 -27.92 -12.47
CA ASN A 721 12.89 -28.74 -11.33
C ASN A 721 13.73 -28.51 -10.07
N GLN A 722 15.06 -28.39 -10.20
CA GLN A 722 15.94 -28.10 -9.06
C GLN A 722 15.70 -26.70 -8.51
N ALA A 723 15.64 -25.69 -9.39
CA ALA A 723 15.39 -24.30 -8.99
C ALA A 723 14.02 -24.14 -8.32
N LEU A 724 12.99 -24.84 -8.81
CA LEU A 724 11.66 -24.85 -8.22
C LEU A 724 11.64 -25.53 -6.85
N SER A 725 12.33 -26.67 -6.71
CA SER A 725 12.47 -27.37 -5.43
C SER A 725 13.18 -26.52 -4.38
N GLU A 726 14.25 -25.81 -4.75
CA GLU A 726 14.99 -24.92 -3.86
C GLU A 726 14.17 -23.67 -3.50
N LEU A 727 13.40 -23.13 -4.45
CA LEU A 727 12.48 -22.04 -4.14
C LEU A 727 11.42 -22.50 -3.12
N ILE A 728 10.77 -23.64 -3.34
CA ILE A 728 9.74 -24.18 -2.44
C ILE A 728 10.33 -24.50 -1.07
N SER A 729 11.57 -25.01 -0.98
CA SER A 729 12.20 -25.24 0.32
C SER A 729 12.48 -23.95 1.09
N LYS A 730 12.58 -22.78 0.43
CA LYS A 730 12.76 -21.47 1.08
C LYS A 730 11.45 -20.74 1.39
N ILE A 731 10.49 -20.73 0.47
CA ILE A 731 9.23 -19.96 0.63
C ILE A 731 8.03 -20.82 1.04
N GLY A 732 8.15 -22.14 0.93
CA GLY A 732 7.08 -23.10 1.15
C GLY A 732 6.64 -23.17 2.62
N PRO A 733 5.43 -23.65 2.91
CA PRO A 733 4.40 -24.13 1.97
C PRO A 733 3.86 -23.02 1.06
N VAL A 734 3.51 -23.26 -0.21
CA VAL A 734 3.09 -22.20 -1.16
C VAL A 734 2.08 -22.70 -2.20
N ARG A 735 1.18 -21.84 -2.65
CA ARG A 735 0.15 -22.16 -3.68
C ARG A 735 0.70 -22.01 -5.09
N ILE A 736 0.14 -22.76 -6.04
CA ILE A 736 0.55 -22.68 -7.46
C ILE A 736 0.42 -21.27 -8.04
N HIS A 737 -0.66 -20.54 -7.74
CA HIS A 737 -0.82 -19.16 -8.22
C HIS A 737 0.19 -18.20 -7.58
N THR A 738 0.59 -18.46 -6.35
CA THR A 738 1.66 -17.71 -5.68
C THR A 738 3.04 -18.08 -6.23
N LEU A 739 3.22 -19.26 -6.81
CA LEU A 739 4.47 -19.63 -7.50
C LEU A 739 4.59 -18.96 -8.89
N ARG A 740 3.48 -18.73 -9.61
CA ARG A 740 3.46 -17.99 -10.91
C ARG A 740 4.06 -16.59 -10.84
N PHE A 741 4.09 -16.06 -9.64
CA PHE A 741 4.65 -14.77 -9.30
C PHE A 741 6.19 -14.82 -9.31
N PHE A 742 6.77 -15.93 -8.85
CA PHE A 742 8.21 -16.15 -8.87
C PHE A 742 8.72 -16.80 -10.17
N VAL A 743 7.87 -17.52 -10.90
CA VAL A 743 8.22 -18.27 -12.12
C VAL A 743 7.71 -17.56 -13.36
N THR A 744 8.58 -17.31 -14.36
CA THR A 744 8.18 -16.63 -15.62
C THR A 744 7.84 -17.59 -16.76
N ARG A 745 7.79 -18.90 -16.49
CA ARG A 745 7.44 -19.96 -17.45
C ARG A 745 5.93 -20.16 -17.57
N PRO A 746 5.44 -20.83 -18.64
CA PRO A 746 4.04 -21.20 -18.80
C PRO A 746 3.50 -21.99 -17.60
N VAL A 747 2.19 -21.89 -17.34
CA VAL A 747 1.55 -22.51 -16.18
C VAL A 747 1.52 -24.03 -16.31
N GLU A 748 1.42 -24.52 -17.54
CA GLU A 748 1.43 -25.93 -17.90
C GLU A 748 2.75 -26.59 -17.51
N GLU A 749 3.88 -25.96 -17.85
CA GLU A 749 5.22 -26.41 -17.46
C GLU A 749 5.39 -26.42 -15.94
N LEU A 750 4.90 -25.39 -15.24
CA LEU A 750 4.95 -25.32 -13.78
C LEU A 750 4.15 -26.46 -13.13
N ALA A 751 2.94 -26.74 -13.63
CA ALA A 751 2.10 -27.82 -13.12
C ALA A 751 2.68 -29.22 -13.39
N GLU A 752 3.37 -29.41 -14.51
CA GLU A 752 4.09 -30.65 -14.81
C GLU A 752 5.33 -30.81 -13.92
N ALA A 753 6.13 -29.75 -13.74
CA ALA A 753 7.27 -29.75 -12.85
C ALA A 753 6.89 -30.07 -11.39
N LEU A 754 5.80 -29.49 -10.88
CA LEU A 754 5.27 -29.81 -9.55
C LEU A 754 4.86 -31.28 -9.43
N ARG A 755 4.15 -31.83 -10.42
CA ARG A 755 3.79 -33.26 -10.44
C ARG A 755 5.02 -34.17 -10.45
N ASN A 756 6.04 -33.84 -11.24
CA ASN A 756 7.28 -34.60 -11.29
C ASN A 756 8.04 -34.54 -9.95
N LEU A 757 8.07 -33.38 -9.31
CA LEU A 757 8.70 -33.21 -8.00
C LEU A 757 7.96 -33.97 -6.89
N GLU A 758 6.63 -33.95 -6.91
CA GLU A 758 5.76 -34.71 -5.98
C GLU A 758 5.99 -36.21 -6.15
N ASN A 759 5.95 -36.72 -7.39
CA ASN A 759 6.22 -38.14 -7.69
C ASN A 759 7.63 -38.57 -7.28
N SER A 760 8.61 -37.67 -7.34
CA SER A 760 9.99 -37.93 -6.90
C SER A 760 10.21 -37.79 -5.39
N GLY A 761 9.19 -37.39 -4.62
CA GLY A 761 9.27 -37.18 -3.17
C GLY A 761 10.08 -35.95 -2.74
N LYS A 762 10.42 -35.04 -3.66
CA LYS A 762 11.18 -33.81 -3.34
C LYS A 762 10.31 -32.70 -2.76
N ILE A 763 9.01 -32.74 -3.03
CA ILE A 763 8.02 -31.84 -2.44
C ILE A 763 6.82 -32.67 -1.96
N THR A 764 6.09 -32.14 -0.99
CA THR A 764 4.88 -32.75 -0.44
C THR A 764 3.71 -31.82 -0.63
N ARG A 765 2.59 -32.39 -1.12
CA ARG A 765 1.32 -31.69 -1.27
C ARG A 765 0.53 -31.72 0.04
N ILE A 766 0.17 -30.55 0.50
CA ILE A 766 -0.60 -30.31 1.73
C ILE A 766 -1.91 -29.66 1.35
N VAL A 767 -3.00 -30.11 1.97
CA VAL A 767 -4.33 -29.54 1.74
C VAL A 767 -4.75 -28.73 2.95
N THR A 768 -5.17 -27.49 2.73
CA THR A 768 -5.76 -26.62 3.76
C THR A 768 -7.14 -26.17 3.34
N LEU A 769 -8.04 -25.94 4.29
CA LEU A 769 -9.39 -25.43 4.01
C LEU A 769 -9.35 -23.90 3.88
N GLN A 770 -9.65 -23.40 2.68
CA GLN A 770 -9.87 -21.98 2.41
C GLN A 770 -11.05 -21.82 1.45
N PRO A 771 -12.22 -21.39 1.96
CA PRO A 771 -13.50 -22.12 1.98
C PRO A 771 -13.58 -23.55 1.39
N ASP A 772 -12.83 -23.83 0.34
CA ASP A 772 -12.67 -25.13 -0.31
C ASP A 772 -11.27 -25.73 -0.02
N PRO A 773 -11.09 -27.06 -0.11
CA PRO A 773 -9.79 -27.70 -0.01
C PRO A 773 -8.82 -27.16 -1.07
N THR A 774 -7.74 -26.53 -0.61
CA THR A 774 -6.74 -25.87 -1.47
C THR A 774 -5.37 -26.52 -1.30
N ASP A 775 -4.74 -26.84 -2.42
CA ASP A 775 -3.41 -27.46 -2.46
C ASP A 775 -2.28 -26.44 -2.23
N TYR A 776 -1.37 -26.80 -1.32
CA TYR A 776 -0.12 -26.13 -1.03
C TYR A 776 1.05 -27.10 -1.26
N TYR A 777 2.14 -26.59 -1.81
CA TYR A 777 3.37 -27.37 -2.04
C TYR A 777 4.43 -26.95 -1.03
N SER A 778 5.03 -27.92 -0.36
CA SER A 778 5.99 -27.73 0.73
C SER A 778 7.18 -28.68 0.59
N SER A 779 8.26 -28.42 1.33
CA SER A 779 9.31 -29.44 1.49
C SER A 779 8.80 -30.57 2.41
N PRO A 780 9.37 -31.79 2.31
CA PRO A 780 9.01 -32.89 3.21
C PRO A 780 9.21 -32.53 4.69
N GLU A 781 10.27 -31.81 5.03
CA GLU A 781 10.56 -31.35 6.40
C GLU A 781 9.49 -30.38 6.94
N ASP A 782 9.03 -29.46 6.09
CA ASP A 782 7.98 -28.51 6.47
C ASP A 782 6.62 -29.21 6.63
N ALA A 783 6.34 -30.20 5.78
CA ALA A 783 5.13 -31.01 5.87
C ALA A 783 5.07 -31.80 7.18
N GLU A 784 6.21 -32.35 7.61
CA GLU A 784 6.30 -33.09 8.87
C GLU A 784 6.06 -32.18 10.09
N LYS A 785 6.61 -30.95 10.08
CA LYS A 785 6.37 -29.95 11.14
C LYS A 785 4.89 -29.56 11.28
N LEU A 786 4.13 -29.60 10.20
CA LEU A 786 2.70 -29.24 10.20
C LEU A 786 1.79 -30.31 10.81
N LEU A 787 2.29 -31.52 11.07
CA LEU A 787 1.54 -32.58 11.74
C LEU A 787 1.36 -32.31 13.25
N SER A 788 2.19 -31.43 13.83
CA SER A 788 2.14 -31.03 15.23
C SER A 788 1.77 -29.53 15.37
N PRO A 789 1.08 -29.13 16.45
CA PRO A 789 0.86 -27.71 16.73
C PRO A 789 2.19 -26.99 16.95
N LEU A 790 2.37 -25.84 16.28
CA LEU A 790 3.55 -25.00 16.38
C LEU A 790 3.27 -23.79 17.28
N PRO A 791 4.17 -23.43 18.21
CA PRO A 791 4.02 -22.21 18.99
C PRO A 791 4.18 -20.98 18.08
N GLU A 792 3.28 -20.02 18.20
CA GLU A 792 3.32 -18.77 17.41
C GLU A 792 4.24 -17.72 18.05
N ASP A 793 5.14 -17.15 17.26
CA ASP A 793 5.97 -16.01 17.68
C ASP A 793 5.16 -14.69 17.64
N ARG A 794 4.64 -14.29 18.81
CA ARG A 794 3.81 -13.08 18.97
C ARG A 794 4.61 -11.79 19.15
N LYS A 795 5.85 -11.66 18.65
CA LYS A 795 6.56 -10.37 18.64
C LYS A 795 5.91 -9.38 17.67
N MET A 796 5.81 -8.11 18.10
CA MET A 796 5.30 -7.04 17.24
C MET A 796 6.37 -6.64 16.20
N ARG A 797 5.95 -6.42 14.95
CA ARG A 797 6.83 -6.05 13.84
C ARG A 797 6.17 -5.01 12.94
N ILE A 798 6.90 -3.96 12.61
CA ILE A 798 6.48 -2.94 11.64
C ILE A 798 7.15 -3.26 10.31
N LEU A 799 6.37 -3.78 9.36
CA LEU A 799 6.90 -4.26 8.08
C LEU A 799 6.63 -3.27 6.95
N SER A 800 7.44 -3.35 5.90
CA SER A 800 7.13 -2.67 4.64
C SER A 800 6.16 -3.53 3.81
N GLN A 801 5.32 -2.89 2.99
CA GLN A 801 4.42 -3.65 2.09
C GLN A 801 5.18 -4.49 1.05
N SER A 802 6.44 -4.17 0.76
CA SER A 802 7.28 -4.96 -0.15
C SER A 802 7.88 -6.19 0.51
N ASP A 803 7.88 -6.26 1.84
CA ASP A 803 8.45 -7.38 2.60
C ASP A 803 7.87 -8.73 2.11
N PRO A 804 8.69 -9.78 1.94
CA PRO A 804 8.22 -11.08 1.45
C PRO A 804 7.01 -11.61 2.22
N PHE A 805 7.01 -11.49 3.55
CA PHE A 805 5.91 -11.93 4.41
C PHE A 805 4.64 -11.09 4.18
N SER A 806 4.77 -9.76 4.21
CA SER A 806 3.63 -8.85 3.95
C SER A 806 3.04 -9.02 2.55
N SER A 807 3.89 -9.22 1.54
CA SER A 807 3.47 -9.35 0.16
C SER A 807 2.62 -10.61 -0.09
N ARG A 808 2.86 -11.67 0.69
CA ARG A 808 2.15 -12.94 0.61
C ARG A 808 0.71 -12.82 1.13
N PHE A 809 0.52 -12.08 2.20
CA PHE A 809 -0.79 -11.86 2.84
C PHE A 809 -1.42 -10.53 2.46
N ILE A 810 -0.95 -9.88 1.38
CA ILE A 810 -1.34 -8.50 1.04
C ILE A 810 -2.85 -8.31 0.84
N GLN A 811 -3.58 -9.35 0.43
CA GLN A 811 -5.03 -9.26 0.29
C GLN A 811 -5.74 -9.26 1.65
N GLU A 812 -5.26 -10.07 2.60
CA GLU A 812 -5.76 -10.09 3.99
C GLU A 812 -5.44 -8.76 4.69
N ILE A 813 -4.22 -8.26 4.53
CA ILE A 813 -3.80 -6.94 5.04
C ILE A 813 -4.73 -5.85 4.49
N ARG A 814 -4.99 -5.84 3.18
CA ARG A 814 -5.86 -4.83 2.54
C ARG A 814 -7.32 -4.95 2.95
N LEU A 815 -7.78 -6.16 3.29
CA LEU A 815 -9.12 -6.40 3.79
C LEU A 815 -9.27 -5.81 5.21
N LEU A 816 -8.32 -6.10 6.11
CA LEU A 816 -8.37 -5.70 7.52
C LEU A 816 -7.99 -4.22 7.72
N LEU A 817 -6.85 -3.79 7.18
CA LEU A 817 -6.28 -2.45 7.41
C LEU A 817 -6.70 -1.41 6.36
N LYS A 818 -7.64 -1.78 5.46
CA LYS A 818 -8.10 -1.00 4.30
C LYS A 818 -6.96 -0.70 3.30
N GLN A 819 -7.27 -0.24 2.09
CA GLN A 819 -6.25 0.04 1.08
C GLN A 819 -5.53 1.37 1.33
N GLY A 820 -4.20 1.38 1.20
CA GLY A 820 -3.37 2.59 1.33
C GLY A 820 -1.87 2.27 1.26
N TRP A 821 -1.03 3.30 1.15
CA TRP A 821 0.43 3.18 1.23
C TRP A 821 0.88 3.45 2.67
N TYR A 822 0.91 2.41 3.49
CA TYR A 822 1.28 2.47 4.91
C TYR A 822 2.20 1.30 5.26
N TYR A 823 2.90 1.39 6.39
CA TYR A 823 3.63 0.29 6.99
C TYR A 823 2.66 -0.54 7.84
N PRO A 824 2.33 -1.79 7.44
CA PRO A 824 1.52 -2.66 8.29
C PRO A 824 2.27 -3.05 9.55
N VAL A 825 1.56 -3.04 10.67
CA VAL A 825 2.02 -3.50 11.97
C VAL A 825 1.42 -4.87 12.24
N PHE A 826 2.28 -5.84 12.51
CA PHE A 826 1.92 -7.23 12.77
C PHE A 826 2.19 -7.59 14.22
N LYS A 827 1.31 -8.40 14.80
CA LYS A 827 1.54 -9.14 16.04
C LYS A 827 1.44 -10.62 15.68
N GLY A 828 2.58 -11.29 15.60
CA GLY A 828 2.64 -12.62 15.00
C GLY A 828 2.16 -12.62 13.55
N VAL A 829 1.17 -13.45 13.23
CA VAL A 829 0.57 -13.53 11.88
C VAL A 829 -0.43 -12.39 11.63
N ASP A 830 -1.01 -11.80 12.67
CA ASP A 830 -2.14 -10.89 12.54
C ASP A 830 -1.71 -9.46 12.21
N PRO A 831 -2.26 -8.84 11.15
CA PRO A 831 -2.09 -7.41 10.90
C PRO A 831 -3.02 -6.62 11.85
N ILE A 832 -2.44 -5.98 12.85
CA ILE A 832 -3.18 -5.30 13.94
C ILE A 832 -3.32 -3.78 13.72
N GLY A 833 -2.47 -3.18 12.89
CA GLY A 833 -2.46 -1.73 12.72
C GLY A 833 -1.61 -1.27 11.56
N ARG A 834 -1.53 0.04 11.38
CA ARG A 834 -0.85 0.66 10.25
C ARG A 834 -0.23 2.00 10.61
N ILE A 835 0.85 2.34 9.94
CA ILE A 835 1.53 3.62 10.10
C ILE A 835 1.68 4.29 8.74
N LEU A 836 1.11 5.48 8.60
CA LEU A 836 1.27 6.30 7.41
C LEU A 836 2.42 7.29 7.64
N MET A 837 3.61 6.93 7.15
CA MET A 837 4.79 7.77 7.25
C MET A 837 5.60 7.80 5.95
N PHE A 838 6.25 8.92 5.69
CA PHE A 838 7.16 9.09 4.56
C PHE A 838 8.21 10.17 4.86
N VAL A 839 9.38 10.04 4.24
CA VAL A 839 10.46 11.02 4.38
C VAL A 839 10.15 12.23 3.50
N VAL A 840 10.05 13.41 4.10
CA VAL A 840 9.85 14.70 3.42
C VAL A 840 11.08 15.56 3.67
N ASN A 841 11.74 15.96 2.57
CA ASN A 841 13.00 16.68 2.63
C ASN A 841 14.03 15.93 3.48
N ASP A 842 14.21 16.34 4.74
CA ASP A 842 15.21 15.81 5.69
C ASP A 842 14.57 15.30 7.01
N TYR A 843 13.24 15.28 7.15
CA TYR A 843 12.52 14.76 8.33
C TYR A 843 11.54 13.63 7.97
N LEU A 844 11.14 12.84 8.97
CA LEU A 844 10.13 11.81 8.85
C LEU A 844 8.75 12.41 9.15
N GLU A 845 7.88 12.47 8.14
CA GLU A 845 6.51 12.94 8.32
C GLU A 845 5.60 11.74 8.62
N ILE A 846 5.00 11.71 9.80
CA ILE A 846 4.04 10.71 10.24
C ILE A 846 2.65 11.36 10.25
N LYS A 847 1.81 10.94 9.31
CA LYS A 847 0.47 11.51 9.10
C LYS A 847 -0.56 10.92 10.05
N ASP A 848 -0.53 9.60 10.23
CA ASP A 848 -1.46 8.90 11.11
C ASP A 848 -0.83 7.56 11.55
N ILE A 849 -1.08 7.19 12.80
CA ILE A 849 -0.74 5.88 13.38
C ILE A 849 -2.05 5.26 13.81
N ASN A 850 -2.41 4.08 13.31
CA ASN A 850 -3.60 3.36 13.78
C ASN A 850 -3.19 2.07 14.49
N ILE A 851 -3.30 2.05 15.81
CA ILE A 851 -2.92 0.95 16.70
C ILE A 851 -3.95 0.85 17.84
N PRO A 852 -4.52 -0.34 18.13
CA PRO A 852 -5.42 -0.54 19.26
C PRO A 852 -4.72 -0.30 20.61
N HIS A 853 -5.48 0.17 21.61
CA HIS A 853 -4.94 0.55 22.92
C HIS A 853 -4.27 -0.61 23.66
N SER A 854 -4.78 -1.83 23.47
CA SER A 854 -4.22 -3.05 24.06
C SER A 854 -2.78 -3.37 23.64
N TYR A 855 -2.27 -2.73 22.58
CA TYR A 855 -0.96 -3.00 21.99
C TYR A 855 0.04 -1.84 22.09
N LEU A 856 -0.28 -0.77 22.81
CA LEU A 856 0.52 0.45 22.83
C LEU A 856 1.95 0.24 23.37
N ASP A 857 2.14 -0.61 24.39
CA ASP A 857 3.47 -0.85 24.99
C ASP A 857 4.42 -1.62 24.05
N ASP A 858 3.90 -2.67 23.41
CA ASP A 858 4.62 -3.41 22.37
C ASP A 858 4.95 -2.50 21.17
N PHE A 859 3.98 -1.67 20.79
CA PHE A 859 4.14 -0.70 19.72
C PHE A 859 5.24 0.32 20.04
N LYS A 860 5.27 0.86 21.26
CA LYS A 860 6.30 1.79 21.73
C LYS A 860 7.71 1.23 21.48
N THR A 861 7.94 -0.02 21.86
CA THR A 861 9.24 -0.69 21.68
C THR A 861 9.59 -0.83 20.21
N ALA A 862 8.71 -1.46 19.41
CA ALA A 862 8.97 -1.69 17.99
C ALA A 862 9.09 -0.39 17.17
N PHE A 863 8.35 0.65 17.55
CA PHE A 863 8.39 1.94 16.88
C PHE A 863 9.63 2.75 17.27
N SER A 864 10.10 2.67 18.51
CA SER A 864 11.36 3.30 18.92
C SER A 864 12.54 2.74 18.13
N ASP A 865 12.65 1.40 18.02
CA ASP A 865 13.70 0.74 17.25
C ASP A 865 13.70 1.19 15.77
N LEU A 866 12.50 1.36 15.19
CA LEU A 866 12.34 1.84 13.83
C LEU A 866 12.82 3.30 13.70
N LEU A 867 12.42 4.19 14.60
CA LEU A 867 12.81 5.60 14.58
C LEU A 867 14.32 5.78 14.75
N GLU A 868 14.96 4.99 15.63
CA GLU A 868 16.42 5.01 15.80
C GLU A 868 17.16 4.61 14.51
N ASN A 869 16.62 3.65 13.77
CA ASN A 869 17.17 3.25 12.47
C ASN A 869 17.00 4.33 11.39
N TYR A 870 15.96 5.16 11.46
CA TYR A 870 15.81 6.30 10.55
C TYR A 870 16.87 7.39 10.79
N ARG A 871 17.40 7.52 12.00
CA ARG A 871 18.54 8.39 12.32
C ARG A 871 19.76 8.08 11.43
N ASP A 872 20.05 6.80 11.20
CA ASP A 872 21.14 6.35 10.31
C ASP A 872 20.92 6.73 8.83
N ARG A 873 19.75 7.28 8.48
CA ARG A 873 19.46 7.83 7.14
C ARG A 873 19.64 9.34 7.04
N LEU A 874 20.20 10.00 8.07
CA LEU A 874 20.25 11.46 8.20
C LEU A 874 18.84 12.06 8.34
N VAL A 875 17.92 11.30 8.96
CA VAL A 875 16.52 11.69 9.20
C VAL A 875 16.25 11.56 10.69
N ASP A 876 16.63 12.60 11.43
CA ASP A 876 16.64 12.54 12.90
C ASP A 876 15.43 13.20 13.53
N VAL A 877 14.75 14.08 12.79
CA VAL A 877 13.51 14.73 13.23
C VAL A 877 12.31 13.95 12.70
N SER A 878 11.34 13.72 13.58
CA SER A 878 10.05 13.12 13.21
C SER A 878 8.91 14.04 13.62
N VAL A 879 7.92 14.21 12.75
CA VAL A 879 6.74 15.05 13.00
C VAL A 879 5.48 14.20 12.90
N LEU A 880 4.67 14.21 13.96
CA LEU A 880 3.43 13.45 14.09
C LEU A 880 2.21 14.38 14.02
N HIS A 881 1.17 13.97 13.27
CA HIS A 881 -0.06 14.77 13.06
C HIS A 881 -1.31 14.16 13.71
N ALA A 882 -1.44 12.84 13.70
CA ALA A 882 -2.61 12.16 14.24
C ALA A 882 -2.27 10.77 14.77
N PHE A 883 -3.08 10.29 15.71
CA PHE A 883 -3.08 8.93 16.22
C PHE A 883 -4.53 8.43 16.26
N ASN A 884 -4.77 7.24 15.73
CA ASN A 884 -6.09 6.62 15.55
C ASN A 884 -7.09 7.53 14.83
N GLY A 885 -6.62 8.41 13.93
CA GLY A 885 -7.45 9.39 13.23
C GLY A 885 -7.86 10.60 14.06
N VAL A 886 -7.42 10.69 15.33
CA VAL A 886 -7.59 11.84 16.22
C VAL A 886 -6.31 12.70 16.14
N PRO A 887 -6.41 14.04 16.07
CA PRO A 887 -5.25 14.92 16.16
C PRO A 887 -4.42 14.64 17.42
N VAL A 888 -3.08 14.77 17.33
CA VAL A 888 -2.20 14.35 18.44
C VAL A 888 -2.49 15.09 19.75
N HIS A 889 -2.90 16.36 19.68
CA HIS A 889 -3.23 17.16 20.87
C HIS A 889 -4.50 16.71 21.59
N ASP A 890 -5.45 16.11 20.87
CA ASP A 890 -6.75 15.64 21.37
C ASP A 890 -6.71 14.16 21.81
N CYS A 891 -5.55 13.51 21.72
CA CYS A 891 -5.39 12.11 22.14
C CYS A 891 -5.47 11.98 23.66
N ASP A 892 -5.92 10.80 24.12
CA ASP A 892 -6.06 10.44 25.53
C ASP A 892 -4.72 10.42 26.27
N ASP A 893 -4.78 10.54 27.60
CA ASP A 893 -3.60 10.64 28.48
C ASP A 893 -2.63 9.45 28.31
N ASN A 894 -3.12 8.24 28.01
CA ASN A 894 -2.25 7.08 27.78
C ASN A 894 -1.44 7.24 26.50
N ILE A 895 -2.07 7.67 25.41
CA ILE A 895 -1.37 7.95 24.15
C ILE A 895 -0.39 9.12 24.34
N GLN A 896 -0.78 10.18 25.05
CA GLN A 896 0.13 11.29 25.37
C GLN A 896 1.38 10.81 26.11
N GLN A 897 1.22 9.93 27.10
CA GLN A 897 2.33 9.36 27.85
C GLN A 897 3.26 8.52 26.96
N ILE A 898 2.70 7.65 26.09
CA ILE A 898 3.48 6.86 25.15
C ILE A 898 4.26 7.75 24.17
N LEU A 899 3.65 8.82 23.68
CA LEU A 899 4.30 9.77 22.79
C LEU A 899 5.42 10.53 23.50
N SER A 900 5.21 10.92 24.76
CA SER A 900 6.25 11.52 25.60
C SER A 900 7.41 10.56 25.86
N ASP A 901 7.14 9.28 26.16
CA ASP A 901 8.17 8.24 26.32
C ASP A 901 8.96 8.03 25.02
N LEU A 902 8.30 8.15 23.86
CA LEU A 902 8.92 8.15 22.55
C LEU A 902 9.64 9.47 22.22
N GLY A 903 9.70 10.44 23.14
CA GLY A 903 10.39 11.72 22.95
C GLY A 903 9.69 12.69 21.99
N PHE A 904 8.38 12.53 21.76
CA PHE A 904 7.57 13.53 21.07
C PHE A 904 7.12 14.62 22.03
N SER A 905 7.21 15.87 21.59
CA SER A 905 6.78 17.06 22.32
C SER A 905 5.92 17.96 21.44
N SER A 906 5.05 18.78 22.05
CA SER A 906 4.21 19.71 21.29
C SER A 906 5.05 20.72 20.51
N MET A 907 4.65 20.96 19.26
CA MET A 907 5.31 21.91 18.36
C MET A 907 4.92 23.38 18.68
N GLY A 908 3.96 23.59 19.60
CA GLY A 908 3.45 24.92 19.98
C GLY A 908 2.46 25.52 18.98
N ASP A 909 2.03 24.75 17.98
CA ASP A 909 1.01 25.10 16.99
C ASP A 909 -0.36 24.46 17.26
N ASP A 910 -0.51 23.80 18.42
CA ASP A 910 -1.67 23.03 18.86
C ASP A 910 -2.14 21.95 17.86
N GLU A 911 -1.32 21.57 16.88
CA GLU A 911 -1.68 20.58 15.86
C GLU A 911 -0.72 19.39 15.83
N ARG A 912 0.59 19.65 15.96
CA ARG A 912 1.64 18.66 15.63
C ARG A 912 2.60 18.44 16.78
N TYR A 913 3.17 17.24 16.81
CA TYR A 913 4.20 16.86 17.77
C TYR A 913 5.52 16.59 17.05
N ILE A 914 6.63 16.94 17.68
CA ILE A 914 7.99 16.82 17.14
C ILE A 914 8.89 16.00 18.06
N ARG A 915 9.69 15.10 17.46
CA ARG A 915 10.77 14.35 18.12
C ARG A 915 12.11 14.75 17.51
N GLY A 916 13.13 14.91 18.35
CA GLY A 916 14.52 15.13 17.91
C GLY A 916 14.83 16.54 17.38
N GLY A 917 13.95 17.52 17.62
CA GLY A 917 14.15 18.91 17.21
C GLY A 917 13.23 19.89 17.94
N VAL A 918 13.58 21.17 17.84
CA VAL A 918 12.92 22.31 18.48
C VAL A 918 12.21 23.17 17.44
N VAL A 919 11.10 23.80 17.84
CA VAL A 919 10.39 24.76 16.99
C VAL A 919 10.50 26.15 17.60
N ALA A 920 11.39 26.94 17.02
CA ALA A 920 11.65 28.33 17.40
C ALA A 920 11.85 29.16 16.12
N PRO A 921 10.82 29.26 15.26
CA PRO A 921 11.00 29.83 13.94
C PRO A 921 11.23 31.34 14.05
N SER A 922 12.25 31.80 13.36
CA SER A 922 12.63 33.19 13.28
C SER A 922 12.37 33.74 11.88
N ASN A 923 12.00 35.00 11.80
CA ASN A 923 11.77 35.65 10.52
C ASN A 923 13.05 35.64 9.67
N ARG A 924 12.93 35.14 8.42
CA ARG A 924 14.06 35.02 7.47
C ARG A 924 14.83 36.33 7.27
N LYS A 925 14.18 37.49 7.35
CA LYS A 925 14.84 38.81 7.26
C LYS A 925 15.88 39.01 8.37
N LYS A 926 15.53 38.60 9.60
CA LYS A 926 16.42 38.71 10.76
C LYS A 926 17.59 37.75 10.62
N VAL A 927 17.33 36.51 10.19
CA VAL A 927 18.36 35.50 9.93
C VAL A 927 19.34 35.99 8.85
N ASN A 928 18.84 36.50 7.73
CA ASN A 928 19.67 37.05 6.66
C ASN A 928 20.47 38.27 7.13
N ARG A 929 19.89 39.15 7.95
CA ARG A 929 20.62 40.29 8.55
C ARG A 929 21.80 39.83 9.40
N MET A 930 21.57 38.85 10.28
CA MET A 930 22.62 38.29 11.13
C MET A 930 23.71 37.60 10.31
N LEU A 931 23.31 36.90 9.25
CA LEU A 931 24.22 36.29 8.27
C LEU A 931 25.09 37.37 7.59
N PHE A 932 24.49 38.45 7.09
CA PHE A 932 25.24 39.53 6.46
C PHE A 932 26.18 40.25 7.42
N HIS A 933 25.83 40.34 8.71
CA HIS A 933 26.71 40.87 9.74
C HIS A 933 27.93 39.98 9.99
N HIS A 934 27.74 38.67 10.15
CA HIS A 934 28.85 37.74 10.43
C HIS A 934 29.76 37.49 9.22
N HIS A 935 29.25 37.70 8.01
CA HIS A 935 30.02 37.63 6.78
C HIS A 935 30.52 38.99 6.27
N TYR A 936 30.49 40.02 7.12
CA TYR A 936 31.04 41.35 6.88
C TYR A 936 30.44 42.10 5.68
N LEU A 937 29.21 41.78 5.28
CA LEU A 937 28.48 42.48 4.21
C LEU A 937 27.59 43.62 4.76
N HIS A 938 27.22 43.55 6.04
CA HIS A 938 26.44 44.56 6.73
C HIS A 938 27.28 45.82 6.97
N GLN A 939 26.66 47.01 6.88
CA GLN A 939 27.38 48.28 6.97
C GLN A 939 28.12 48.53 8.29
N GLU A 940 27.69 47.91 9.40
CA GLU A 940 28.37 48.05 10.71
C GLU A 940 29.50 47.03 10.92
N SER A 941 29.60 46.02 10.05
CA SER A 941 30.57 44.93 10.18
C SER A 941 31.70 45.00 9.15
N ARG A 942 31.60 45.85 8.12
CA ARG A 942 32.61 45.92 7.06
C ARG A 942 33.96 46.34 7.61
N TRP A 943 35.02 45.82 7.01
CA TRP A 943 36.38 46.24 7.32
C TRP A 943 36.64 47.65 6.77
N GLU A 944 37.51 48.40 7.45
CA GLU A 944 37.81 49.80 7.07
C GLU A 944 38.36 49.92 5.64
N ASN A 945 39.20 48.96 5.22
CA ASN A 945 39.87 48.95 3.92
C ASN A 945 40.02 47.53 3.32
N GLU A 946 40.39 47.47 2.04
CA GLU A 946 40.58 46.22 1.29
C GLU A 946 41.70 45.33 1.84
N THR A 947 42.74 45.91 2.45
CA THR A 947 43.88 45.15 3.00
C THR A 947 43.48 44.35 4.24
N MET A 948 42.76 44.96 5.18
CA MET A 948 42.22 44.27 6.35
C MET A 948 41.19 43.20 5.97
N ALA A 949 40.36 43.48 4.96
CA ALA A 949 39.41 42.49 4.44
C ALA A 949 40.11 41.27 3.82
N LEU A 950 41.22 41.49 3.11
CA LEU A 950 42.05 40.41 2.55
C LEU A 950 42.72 39.57 3.63
N GLU A 951 43.24 40.19 4.70
CA GLU A 951 43.94 39.48 5.78
C GLU A 951 43.03 38.54 6.56
N ASN A 952 41.74 38.89 6.70
CA ASN A 952 40.73 38.11 7.40
C ASN A 952 39.93 37.17 6.47
N SER A 953 40.27 37.09 5.18
CA SER A 953 39.63 36.21 4.20
C SER A 953 40.55 35.05 3.83
N ASN A 954 40.08 33.82 3.98
CA ASN A 954 40.87 32.63 3.65
C ASN A 954 41.06 32.43 2.13
N GLU A 955 40.02 32.72 1.34
CA GLU A 955 40.03 32.61 -0.12
C GLU A 955 39.15 33.69 -0.77
N LEU A 956 39.58 34.21 -1.92
CA LEU A 956 38.85 35.21 -2.70
C LEU A 956 38.86 34.87 -4.19
N ARG A 957 37.76 35.16 -4.90
CA ARG A 957 37.64 34.83 -6.33
C ARG A 957 37.91 36.02 -7.24
N ASP A 958 37.39 37.19 -6.89
CA ASP A 958 37.50 38.42 -7.67
C ASP A 958 37.29 39.68 -6.82
N ASP A 959 37.44 40.84 -7.46
CA ASP A 959 37.24 42.17 -6.85
C ASP A 959 35.81 42.37 -6.33
N PHE A 960 34.81 41.76 -7.00
CA PHE A 960 33.41 41.86 -6.57
C PHE A 960 33.19 41.26 -5.18
N ALA A 961 33.76 40.08 -4.91
CA ALA A 961 33.68 39.45 -3.59
C ALA A 961 34.42 40.26 -2.50
N LEU A 962 35.56 40.88 -2.83
CA LEU A 962 36.35 41.65 -1.85
C LEU A 962 35.71 43.01 -1.53
N ARG A 963 35.24 43.74 -2.54
CA ARG A 963 34.62 45.07 -2.40
C ARG A 963 33.43 45.06 -1.44
N GLY A 964 32.64 43.99 -1.44
CA GLY A 964 31.46 43.85 -0.58
C GLY A 964 31.78 43.85 0.92
N ARG A 965 33.02 43.50 1.30
CA ARG A 965 33.47 43.32 2.70
C ARG A 965 34.22 44.51 3.28
N CYS A 966 34.45 45.57 2.51
CA CYS A 966 35.18 46.76 2.94
C CYS A 966 34.36 48.04 2.72
N GLU A 967 34.64 49.07 3.54
CA GLU A 967 34.04 50.40 3.36
C GLU A 967 34.76 51.16 2.24
N MET A 968 36.08 51.33 2.37
CA MET A 968 36.93 51.89 1.34
C MET A 968 37.55 50.79 0.47
N PHE A 969 37.59 51.02 -0.84
CA PHE A 969 38.23 50.14 -1.82
C PHE A 969 39.00 50.99 -2.82
N ARG A 970 40.35 50.93 -2.78
CA ARG A 970 41.22 51.77 -3.64
C ARG A 970 42.10 50.94 -4.57
N VAL A 971 42.47 49.74 -4.14
CA VAL A 971 43.40 48.85 -4.85
C VAL A 971 42.68 47.55 -5.23
N ASN A 972 42.78 47.17 -6.50
CA ASN A 972 42.21 45.91 -7.01
C ASN A 972 43.05 44.70 -6.56
N LEU A 973 42.40 43.54 -6.48
CA LEU A 973 43.01 42.26 -6.09
C LEU A 973 44.24 41.93 -6.93
N SER A 974 44.21 42.22 -8.25
CA SER A 974 45.35 41.97 -9.15
C SER A 974 46.63 42.70 -8.73
N SER A 975 46.53 43.89 -8.15
CA SER A 975 47.67 44.64 -7.60
C SER A 975 48.09 44.11 -6.21
N MET A 976 47.13 43.65 -5.41
CA MET A 976 47.38 43.10 -4.07
C MET A 976 48.03 41.71 -4.10
N VAL A 977 47.75 40.91 -5.13
CA VAL A 977 48.24 39.55 -5.30
C VAL A 977 49.78 39.49 -5.23
N ALA A 978 50.48 40.45 -5.84
CA ALA A 978 51.95 40.53 -5.80
C ALA A 978 52.47 40.96 -4.41
N ALA A 979 51.80 41.91 -3.75
CA ALA A 979 52.21 42.44 -2.45
C ALA A 979 52.05 41.40 -1.32
N HIS A 980 51.00 40.59 -1.37
CA HIS A 980 50.68 39.59 -0.34
C HIS A 980 51.07 38.15 -0.72
N GLN A 981 51.81 37.96 -1.83
CA GLN A 981 52.26 36.65 -2.33
C GLN A 981 51.13 35.61 -2.43
N LEU A 982 49.98 36.04 -2.97
CA LEU A 982 48.83 35.16 -3.16
C LEU A 982 49.06 34.26 -4.37
N ASN A 983 48.56 33.04 -4.28
CA ASN A 983 48.62 32.06 -5.35
C ASN A 983 47.20 31.76 -5.84
N GLN A 984 47.05 31.44 -7.12
CA GLN A 984 45.79 31.01 -7.71
C GLN A 984 45.70 29.49 -7.76
N GLY A 985 44.62 28.93 -7.23
CA GLY A 985 44.40 27.49 -7.20
C GLY A 985 42.92 27.13 -7.11
N SER A 986 42.61 25.84 -7.21
CA SER A 986 41.24 25.33 -7.11
C SER A 986 40.82 25.15 -5.65
N ASN A 987 39.67 25.69 -5.23
CA ASN A 987 39.08 25.41 -3.91
C ASN A 987 38.27 24.10 -3.87
N LEU A 988 37.76 23.68 -2.70
CA LEU A 988 36.99 22.41 -2.56
C LEU A 988 35.69 22.36 -3.41
N ARG A 989 35.24 23.51 -3.92
CA ARG A 989 34.06 23.64 -4.80
C ARG A 989 34.43 23.62 -6.29
N GLY A 990 35.73 23.56 -6.62
CA GLY A 990 36.23 23.52 -8.00
C GLY A 990 36.30 24.89 -8.68
N HIS A 991 36.23 25.99 -7.92
CA HIS A 991 36.44 27.34 -8.43
C HIS A 991 37.91 27.76 -8.29
N LEU A 992 38.42 28.53 -9.25
CA LEU A 992 39.72 29.18 -9.14
C LEU A 992 39.62 30.36 -8.17
N VAL A 993 40.48 30.37 -7.14
CA VAL A 993 40.53 31.37 -6.08
C VAL A 993 41.98 31.78 -5.82
N TRP A 994 42.15 32.98 -5.27
CA TRP A 994 43.40 33.51 -4.74
C TRP A 994 43.46 33.26 -3.23
N ALA A 995 44.54 32.63 -2.75
CA ALA A 995 44.76 32.37 -1.34
C ALA A 995 46.26 32.23 -1.01
N LYS A 996 46.59 32.22 0.28
CA LYS A 996 47.95 31.91 0.78
C LYS A 996 48.27 30.43 0.56
N LEU A 997 49.54 30.10 0.35
CA LEU A 997 50.00 28.71 0.14
C LEU A 997 49.55 27.75 1.25
N GLN A 998 49.56 28.19 2.52
CA GLN A 998 49.11 27.40 3.67
C GLN A 998 47.66 26.92 3.53
N HIS A 999 46.76 27.76 2.98
CA HIS A 999 45.37 27.39 2.75
C HIS A 999 45.27 26.24 1.73
N PHE A 1000 45.99 26.32 0.61
CA PHE A 1000 46.00 25.24 -0.38
C PHE A 1000 46.59 23.92 0.16
N ARG A 1001 47.57 23.97 1.08
CA ARG A 1001 48.06 22.76 1.78
C ARG A 1001 46.97 22.11 2.62
N LYS A 1002 46.20 22.91 3.39
CA LYS A 1002 45.03 22.41 4.16
C LYS A 1002 43.98 21.81 3.22
N LEU A 1003 43.65 22.48 2.11
CA LEU A 1003 42.69 21.98 1.13
C LEU A 1003 43.14 20.68 0.44
N LEU A 1004 44.42 20.57 0.08
CA LEU A 1004 44.99 19.36 -0.53
C LEU A 1004 44.95 18.19 0.44
N THR A 1005 45.27 18.44 1.72
CA THR A 1005 45.20 17.43 2.78
C THR A 1005 43.76 16.93 2.94
N ILE A 1006 42.76 17.83 2.99
CA ILE A 1006 41.33 17.46 3.06
C ILE A 1006 40.89 16.62 1.86
N ARG A 1007 41.34 16.94 0.65
CA ARG A 1007 40.99 16.18 -0.57
C ARG A 1007 41.49 14.74 -0.51
N ASN A 1008 42.66 14.53 0.10
CA ASN A 1008 43.32 13.24 0.25
C ASN A 1008 43.35 12.41 -1.06
N VAL A 1009 43.69 13.06 -2.17
CA VAL A 1009 43.77 12.43 -3.49
C VAL A 1009 45.23 12.08 -3.78
N PRO A 1010 45.57 10.81 -4.04
CA PRO A 1010 46.94 10.45 -4.42
C PRO A 1010 47.28 10.95 -5.83
N ILE A 1011 48.57 11.17 -6.08
CA ILE A 1011 49.09 11.54 -7.40
C ILE A 1011 49.20 10.28 -8.26
N GLU A 1012 48.68 10.31 -9.49
CA GLU A 1012 48.84 9.23 -10.46
C GLU A 1012 50.31 9.06 -10.87
N ASP A 1013 50.76 7.84 -11.14
CA ASP A 1013 52.18 7.56 -11.41
C ASP A 1013 52.72 8.35 -12.61
N GLU A 1014 51.88 8.58 -13.63
CA GLU A 1014 52.19 9.35 -14.83
C GLU A 1014 52.41 10.85 -14.55
N ASP A 1015 51.83 11.38 -13.47
CA ASP A 1015 51.85 12.80 -13.12
C ASP A 1015 52.98 13.17 -12.14
N LYS A 1016 53.64 12.19 -11.51
CA LYS A 1016 54.68 12.42 -10.48
C LYS A 1016 55.86 13.22 -11.01
N GLU A 1017 56.27 12.98 -12.26
CA GLU A 1017 57.39 13.70 -12.89
C GLU A 1017 57.08 15.19 -13.09
N ILE A 1018 55.83 15.52 -13.44
CA ILE A 1018 55.36 16.90 -13.60
C ILE A 1018 55.42 17.62 -12.25
N VAL A 1019 54.90 16.98 -11.20
CA VAL A 1019 54.86 17.55 -9.86
C VAL A 1019 56.27 17.73 -9.28
N GLN A 1020 57.19 16.80 -9.54
CA GLN A 1020 58.59 16.94 -9.13
C GLN A 1020 59.29 18.08 -9.88
N PHE A 1021 59.05 18.24 -11.18
CA PHE A 1021 59.60 19.35 -11.94
C PHE A 1021 59.18 20.70 -11.36
N PHE A 1022 57.88 20.89 -11.09
CA PHE A 1022 57.34 22.13 -10.53
C PHE A 1022 57.62 22.34 -9.03
N ARG A 1023 58.26 21.36 -8.38
CA ARG A 1023 58.85 21.52 -7.05
C ARG A 1023 60.17 22.28 -7.12
N GLU A 1024 60.95 22.05 -8.17
CA GLU A 1024 62.30 22.60 -8.34
C GLU A 1024 62.34 23.82 -9.29
N HIS A 1025 61.41 23.90 -10.25
CA HIS A 1025 61.37 24.93 -11.30
C HIS A 1025 59.95 25.52 -11.42
N SER A 1026 59.80 26.86 -11.43
CA SER A 1026 58.47 27.49 -11.50
C SER A 1026 57.99 27.87 -12.90
N ASP A 1027 58.87 27.83 -13.90
CA ASP A 1027 58.61 28.37 -15.23
C ASP A 1027 57.99 27.31 -16.18
N PRO A 1028 56.74 27.52 -16.68
CA PRO A 1028 56.10 26.61 -17.62
C PRO A 1028 56.79 26.56 -18.99
N GLU A 1029 57.49 27.62 -19.43
CA GLU A 1029 58.15 27.63 -20.74
C GLU A 1029 59.30 26.63 -20.79
N VAL A 1030 60.07 26.52 -19.69
CA VAL A 1030 61.15 25.53 -19.55
C VAL A 1030 60.62 24.09 -19.64
N TYR A 1031 59.46 23.81 -19.06
CA TYR A 1031 58.85 22.48 -19.14
C TYR A 1031 58.35 22.16 -20.56
N MET A 1032 57.74 23.13 -21.23
CA MET A 1032 57.24 22.97 -22.60
C MET A 1032 58.37 22.76 -23.60
N GLU A 1033 59.49 23.48 -23.47
CA GLU A 1033 60.67 23.33 -24.33
C GLU A 1033 61.33 21.96 -24.14
N ARG A 1034 61.54 21.53 -22.88
CA ARG A 1034 62.15 20.22 -22.58
C ARG A 1034 61.37 19.03 -23.13
N ASN A 1035 60.03 19.15 -23.20
CA ASN A 1035 59.13 18.07 -23.64
C ASN A 1035 58.53 18.30 -25.04
N ALA A 1036 58.98 19.32 -25.77
CA ALA A 1036 58.47 19.70 -27.09
C ALA A 1036 56.93 19.85 -27.15
N LEU A 1037 56.31 20.40 -26.12
CA LEU A 1037 54.86 20.52 -25.99
C LEU A 1037 54.32 21.85 -26.54
N LYS A 1038 53.14 21.81 -27.17
CA LYS A 1038 52.37 23.01 -27.49
C LYS A 1038 51.62 23.50 -26.25
N ARG A 1039 51.32 24.81 -26.17
CA ARG A 1039 50.53 25.41 -25.06
C ARG A 1039 49.18 24.71 -24.84
N SER A 1040 48.54 24.20 -25.88
CA SER A 1040 47.28 23.46 -25.78
C SER A 1040 47.44 22.11 -25.09
N ASP A 1041 48.54 21.41 -25.36
CA ASP A 1041 48.83 20.07 -24.83
C ASP A 1041 49.35 20.17 -23.39
N PHE A 1042 50.19 21.17 -23.12
CA PHE A 1042 50.59 21.54 -21.76
C PHE A 1042 49.38 21.85 -20.86
N ARG A 1043 48.40 22.63 -21.36
CA ARG A 1043 47.17 22.92 -20.60
C ARG A 1043 46.36 21.65 -20.29
N LYS A 1044 46.36 20.65 -21.18
CA LYS A 1044 45.66 19.38 -20.93
C LYS A 1044 46.34 18.58 -19.81
N LEU A 1045 47.67 18.62 -19.72
CA LEU A 1045 48.43 17.96 -18.66
C LEU A 1045 48.31 18.66 -17.29
N ILE A 1046 48.36 20.00 -17.27
CA ILE A 1046 48.36 20.76 -16.01
C ILE A 1046 46.97 20.99 -15.41
N SER A 1047 45.94 21.11 -16.25
CA SER A 1047 44.56 21.39 -15.79
C SER A 1047 44.05 20.38 -14.73
N PRO A 1048 44.25 19.05 -14.89
CA PRO A 1048 43.94 18.08 -13.84
C PRO A 1048 44.68 18.33 -12.51
N LEU A 1049 45.98 18.63 -12.57
CA LEU A 1049 46.83 18.87 -11.40
C LEU A 1049 46.46 20.15 -10.64
N VAL A 1050 46.07 21.20 -11.36
CA VAL A 1050 45.53 22.44 -10.76
C VAL A 1050 44.15 22.19 -10.14
N ARG A 1051 43.31 21.37 -10.79
CA ARG A 1051 41.98 21.04 -10.29
C ARG A 1051 42.03 20.19 -9.01
N THR A 1052 42.93 19.21 -8.95
CA THR A 1052 43.19 18.37 -7.77
C THR A 1052 43.93 19.14 -6.67
N GLY A 1053 44.64 20.22 -7.02
CA GLY A 1053 45.30 21.13 -6.09
C GLY A 1053 46.76 20.81 -5.82
N HIS A 1054 47.34 19.85 -6.55
CA HIS A 1054 48.76 19.50 -6.47
C HIS A 1054 49.64 20.61 -7.07
N LEU A 1055 49.11 21.38 -8.02
CA LEU A 1055 49.75 22.57 -8.58
C LEU A 1055 48.90 23.82 -8.32
N ILE A 1056 49.57 24.92 -8.02
CA ILE A 1056 48.99 26.26 -7.96
C ILE A 1056 49.79 27.21 -8.85
N GLN A 1057 49.17 28.30 -9.28
CA GLN A 1057 49.81 29.32 -10.10
C GLN A 1057 50.23 30.49 -9.21
N ASP A 1058 51.49 30.91 -9.32
CA ASP A 1058 52.03 32.08 -8.64
C ASP A 1058 51.59 33.39 -9.32
N TYR A 1059 51.74 34.52 -8.65
CA TYR A 1059 51.37 35.84 -9.18
C TYR A 1059 52.09 36.23 -10.48
N ARG A 1060 53.27 35.63 -10.74
CA ARG A 1060 54.03 35.82 -11.99
C ARG A 1060 53.58 34.90 -13.13
N GLY A 1061 52.58 34.06 -12.90
CA GLY A 1061 52.06 33.10 -13.88
C GLY A 1061 52.82 31.77 -13.93
N GLY A 1062 53.84 31.56 -13.09
CA GLY A 1062 54.54 30.29 -12.92
C GLY A 1062 53.73 29.28 -12.10
N PHE A 1063 54.12 28.00 -12.10
CA PHE A 1063 53.46 26.95 -11.32
C PHE A 1063 54.31 26.51 -10.14
N ARG A 1064 53.67 26.11 -9.04
CA ARG A 1064 54.32 25.62 -7.84
C ARG A 1064 53.59 24.40 -7.29
N THR A 1065 54.36 23.41 -6.84
CA THR A 1065 53.84 22.21 -6.18
C THR A 1065 53.36 22.51 -4.75
N VAL A 1066 52.20 21.94 -4.39
CA VAL A 1066 51.62 21.98 -3.04
C VAL A 1066 51.76 20.60 -2.41
N GLU A 1067 52.21 20.58 -1.15
CA GLU A 1067 52.38 19.34 -0.38
C GLU A 1067 51.41 19.29 0.79
N PRO A 1068 50.87 18.10 1.13
CA PRO A 1068 50.00 17.94 2.29
C PRO A 1068 50.72 18.34 3.59
N LEU A 1069 49.96 18.51 4.66
CA LEU A 1069 50.52 18.75 5.99
C LEU A 1069 51.14 17.45 6.52
N GLU A 1070 52.36 17.53 7.06
CA GLU A 1070 53.08 16.38 7.62
C GLU A 1070 52.56 16.08 9.05
N ASN A 1071 52.40 14.79 9.39
CA ASN A 1071 52.00 14.30 10.72
C ASN A 1071 50.66 14.84 11.28
N ALA A 1072 49.69 15.16 10.42
CA ALA A 1072 48.37 15.62 10.85
C ALA A 1072 47.31 14.53 10.70
N ASP A 1073 46.41 14.41 11.68
CA ASP A 1073 45.22 13.57 11.55
C ASP A 1073 44.24 14.19 10.54
N LEU A 1074 43.91 13.43 9.50
CA LEU A 1074 42.99 13.86 8.45
C LEU A 1074 41.62 14.19 9.02
N TRP A 1075 41.14 13.41 9.99
CA TRP A 1075 39.83 13.63 10.59
C TRP A 1075 39.82 14.94 11.38
N GLU A 1076 40.85 15.21 12.18
CA GLU A 1076 40.96 16.48 12.93
C GLU A 1076 40.96 17.69 11.99
N ILE A 1077 41.69 17.65 10.86
CA ILE A 1077 41.68 18.75 9.88
C ILE A 1077 40.29 18.91 9.23
N LYS A 1078 39.64 17.81 8.87
CA LYS A 1078 38.28 17.82 8.29
C LYS A 1078 37.27 18.40 9.28
N ARG A 1079 37.32 17.96 10.54
CA ARG A 1079 36.49 18.43 11.65
C ARG A 1079 36.69 19.92 11.89
N GLU A 1080 37.94 20.37 12.01
CA GLU A 1080 38.27 21.79 12.21
C GLU A 1080 37.76 22.65 11.03
N TYR A 1081 37.92 22.17 9.79
CA TYR A 1081 37.40 22.89 8.62
C TYR A 1081 35.88 23.02 8.62
N LEU A 1082 35.15 21.95 8.95
CA LEU A 1082 33.68 21.99 9.05
C LEU A 1082 33.21 22.87 10.22
N SER A 1083 33.91 22.80 11.36
CA SER A 1083 33.69 23.66 12.53
C SER A 1083 33.82 25.14 12.18
N ASP A 1084 34.95 25.53 11.56
CA ASP A 1084 35.19 26.90 11.10
C ASP A 1084 34.15 27.38 10.08
N LEU A 1085 33.69 26.47 9.21
CA LEU A 1085 32.67 26.76 8.22
C LEU A 1085 31.34 27.06 8.90
N VAL A 1086 30.88 26.23 9.82
CA VAL A 1086 29.55 26.33 10.45
C VAL A 1086 29.48 27.49 11.45
N LYS A 1087 30.57 27.80 12.15
CA LYS A 1087 30.65 28.81 13.23
C LYS A 1087 30.05 30.19 12.87
N ASN A 1088 30.16 30.59 11.60
CA ASN A 1088 29.77 31.91 11.12
C ASN A 1088 28.33 31.98 10.56
N TYR A 1089 27.63 30.84 10.45
CA TYR A 1089 26.26 30.81 9.94
C TYR A 1089 25.24 30.76 11.09
N PRO A 1090 24.30 31.71 11.18
CA PRO A 1090 23.31 31.73 12.26
C PRO A 1090 22.34 30.55 12.17
N VAL A 1091 21.93 30.18 10.96
CA VAL A 1091 21.04 29.07 10.64
C VAL A 1091 21.51 28.43 9.34
N ILE A 1092 21.63 27.11 9.30
CA ILE A 1092 22.12 26.37 8.14
C ILE A 1092 21.46 24.99 8.05
N THR A 1093 21.16 24.53 6.84
CA THR A 1093 20.68 23.16 6.59
C THR A 1093 21.83 22.24 6.19
N LEU A 1094 21.69 20.92 6.39
CA LEU A 1094 22.70 19.93 5.99
C LEU A 1094 23.06 20.06 4.50
N LYS A 1095 22.05 20.25 3.64
CA LYS A 1095 22.23 20.50 2.19
C LYS A 1095 23.01 21.78 1.89
N GLN A 1096 22.88 22.82 2.71
CA GLN A 1096 23.69 24.03 2.57
C GLN A 1096 25.14 23.79 2.99
N VAL A 1097 25.38 23.08 4.10
CA VAL A 1097 26.73 22.68 4.53
C VAL A 1097 27.41 21.86 3.44
N GLU A 1098 26.72 20.86 2.87
CA GLU A 1098 27.26 20.05 1.76
C GLU A 1098 27.67 20.89 0.55
N ARG A 1099 26.91 21.93 0.21
CA ARG A 1099 27.23 22.83 -0.93
C ARG A 1099 28.40 23.75 -0.61
N LEU A 1100 28.53 24.17 0.65
CA LEU A 1100 29.58 25.07 1.12
C LEU A 1100 30.92 24.32 1.29
N ALA A 1101 30.89 23.14 1.90
CA ALA A 1101 32.06 22.32 2.16
C ALA A 1101 32.67 21.70 0.88
N GLY A 1102 31.83 21.46 -0.14
CA GLY A 1102 32.27 20.91 -1.43
C GLY A 1102 32.18 19.38 -1.50
N SER A 1103 32.74 18.78 -2.56
CA SER A 1103 32.58 17.33 -2.83
C SER A 1103 33.50 16.41 -2.02
N SER A 1104 34.42 16.96 -1.25
CA SER A 1104 35.42 16.21 -0.47
C SER A 1104 34.90 15.67 0.87
N PHE A 1105 33.68 16.04 1.25
CA PHE A 1105 33.03 15.59 2.47
C PHE A 1105 31.85 14.68 2.13
N SER A 1106 31.70 13.59 2.86
CA SER A 1106 30.49 12.80 2.78
C SER A 1106 29.38 13.45 3.63
N PRO A 1107 28.09 13.26 3.29
CA PRO A 1107 26.99 13.72 4.12
C PRO A 1107 27.04 13.16 5.54
N GLU A 1108 27.57 11.94 5.72
CA GLU A 1108 27.73 11.32 7.03
C GLU A 1108 28.79 12.04 7.86
N GLU A 1109 29.99 12.30 7.29
CA GLU A 1109 31.05 13.07 7.96
C GLU A 1109 30.56 14.46 8.42
N ILE A 1110 29.74 15.11 7.59
CA ILE A 1110 29.14 16.40 7.94
C ILE A 1110 28.14 16.22 9.09
N SER A 1111 27.27 15.21 9.01
CA SER A 1111 26.25 14.97 10.04
C SER A 1111 26.88 14.65 11.40
N ASP A 1112 27.95 13.87 11.43
CA ASP A 1112 28.67 13.53 12.67
C ASP A 1112 29.19 14.78 13.37
N VAL A 1113 29.83 15.70 12.62
CA VAL A 1113 30.31 16.98 13.17
C VAL A 1113 29.14 17.86 13.63
N MET A 1114 28.03 17.90 12.87
CA MET A 1114 26.85 18.68 13.26
C MET A 1114 26.18 18.14 14.53
N HIS A 1115 26.19 16.82 14.74
CA HIS A 1115 25.68 16.19 15.96
C HIS A 1115 26.61 16.41 17.16
N GLU A 1116 27.92 16.37 16.98
CA GLU A 1116 28.87 16.73 18.03
C GLU A 1116 28.55 18.15 18.58
N PHE A 1117 28.30 19.11 17.69
CA PHE A 1117 27.88 20.46 18.10
C PHE A 1117 26.50 20.52 18.78
N GLU A 1118 25.60 19.59 18.46
CA GLU A 1118 24.29 19.46 19.10
C GLU A 1118 24.44 18.89 20.52
N GLU A 1119 25.29 17.86 20.69
CA GLU A 1119 25.63 17.25 21.97
C GLU A 1119 26.39 18.21 22.90
N ASP A 1120 27.28 19.04 22.34
CA ASP A 1120 27.99 20.11 23.05
C ASP A 1120 27.09 21.31 23.39
N GLY A 1121 25.83 21.33 22.93
CA GLY A 1121 24.87 22.41 23.18
C GLY A 1121 25.14 23.71 22.42
N ILE A 1122 26.02 23.69 21.41
CA ILE A 1122 26.38 24.85 20.59
C ILE A 1122 25.32 25.11 19.51
N LEU A 1123 24.77 24.04 18.93
CA LEU A 1123 23.74 24.09 17.90
C LEU A 1123 22.42 23.54 18.42
N ILE A 1124 21.33 24.23 18.09
CA ILE A 1124 19.97 23.72 18.21
C ILE A 1124 19.50 23.24 16.83
N LYS A 1125 18.70 22.18 16.81
CA LYS A 1125 18.19 21.58 15.58
C LYS A 1125 16.67 21.66 15.53
N GLY A 1126 16.11 21.97 14.36
CA GLY A 1126 14.66 21.89 14.12
C GLY A 1126 14.15 22.93 13.13
N PHE A 1127 12.92 23.40 13.34
CA PHE A 1127 12.29 24.41 12.48
C PHE A 1127 12.62 25.82 13.00
N LEU A 1128 13.64 26.43 12.44
CA LEU A 1128 14.21 27.70 12.91
C LEU A 1128 13.87 28.90 12.01
N VAL A 1129 13.17 28.69 10.89
CA VAL A 1129 12.80 29.75 9.93
C VAL A 1129 11.35 29.58 9.47
N ASP A 1130 10.54 30.64 9.58
CA ASP A 1130 9.08 30.62 9.33
C ASP A 1130 8.67 30.02 7.97
N ASP A 1131 9.40 30.35 6.91
CA ASP A 1131 9.06 29.97 5.53
C ASP A 1131 9.81 28.73 5.02
N LEU A 1132 10.66 28.11 5.85
CA LEU A 1132 11.53 27.01 5.43
C LEU A 1132 11.01 25.68 6.00
N ARG A 1133 10.61 24.76 5.11
CA ARG A 1133 10.14 23.41 5.49
C ARG A 1133 11.29 22.38 5.57
N ASP A 1134 12.51 22.83 5.85
CA ASP A 1134 13.69 21.99 6.00
C ASP A 1134 14.19 22.07 7.45
N ILE A 1135 14.75 20.96 7.94
CA ILE A 1135 15.43 20.97 9.24
C ILE A 1135 16.67 21.86 9.13
N CYS A 1136 16.78 22.78 10.08
CA CYS A 1136 17.93 23.65 10.23
C CYS A 1136 18.68 23.33 11.51
N TRP A 1137 19.99 23.55 11.47
CA TRP A 1137 20.81 23.75 12.65
C TRP A 1137 21.04 25.24 12.81
N GLY A 1138 20.89 25.75 14.02
CA GLY A 1138 21.10 27.15 14.32
C GLY A 1138 21.87 27.32 15.61
N ARG A 1139 22.60 28.41 15.71
CA ARG A 1139 23.36 28.75 16.91
C ARG A 1139 22.48 29.49 17.89
N GLN A 1140 22.25 28.92 19.07
CA GLN A 1140 21.34 29.49 20.06
C GLN A 1140 21.77 30.92 20.47
N ASP A 1141 23.06 31.13 20.71
CA ASP A 1141 23.62 32.44 21.08
C ASP A 1141 23.42 33.51 20.00
N MET A 1142 23.43 33.12 18.72
CA MET A 1142 23.19 34.04 17.61
C MET A 1142 21.69 34.34 17.43
N LEU A 1143 20.84 33.35 17.69
CA LEU A 1143 19.39 33.47 17.54
C LEU A 1143 18.77 34.35 18.63
N GLU A 1144 19.26 34.28 19.87
CA GLU A 1144 18.82 35.15 20.97
C GLU A 1144 19.14 36.64 20.71
N ASN A 1145 20.23 36.91 19.98
CA ASN A 1145 20.69 38.27 19.65
C ASN A 1145 20.07 38.88 18.38
N LEU A 1146 19.11 38.23 17.72
CA LEU A 1146 18.54 38.68 16.42
C LEU A 1146 17.89 40.08 16.44
N ASN A 1147 17.51 40.60 17.60
CA ASN A 1147 16.78 41.86 17.72
C ASN A 1147 17.67 43.10 17.86
N SER A 1148 18.99 42.95 18.05
CA SER A 1148 19.90 44.07 18.36
C SER A 1148 20.45 44.80 17.12
N LEU A 1149 20.39 44.19 15.93
CA LEU A 1149 21.04 44.69 14.72
C LEU A 1149 20.17 45.63 13.88
N ARG A 1150 20.79 46.70 13.36
CA ARG A 1150 20.17 47.62 12.39
C ARG A 1150 19.85 46.92 11.06
N LYS A 1151 18.93 47.49 10.28
CA LYS A 1151 18.56 46.96 8.95
C LYS A 1151 19.76 46.99 8.00
N THR A 1152 20.00 45.91 7.27
CA THR A 1152 21.04 45.85 6.24
C THR A 1152 20.68 46.77 5.09
N ARG A 1153 21.65 47.48 4.53
CA ARG A 1153 21.49 48.15 3.24
C ARG A 1153 21.15 47.14 2.12
N ASP A 1154 20.50 47.61 1.07
CA ASP A 1154 20.27 46.80 -0.12
C ASP A 1154 21.62 46.44 -0.77
N LEU A 1155 21.74 45.22 -1.30
CA LEU A 1155 23.00 44.72 -1.83
C LEU A 1155 22.77 43.68 -2.93
N VAL A 1156 23.81 43.43 -3.72
CA VAL A 1156 23.85 42.34 -4.69
C VAL A 1156 24.95 41.36 -4.28
N ILE A 1157 24.62 40.07 -4.20
CA ILE A 1157 25.59 39.00 -4.01
C ILE A 1157 26.02 38.48 -5.38
N PRO A 1158 27.29 38.67 -5.79
CA PRO A 1158 27.77 38.18 -7.07
C PRO A 1158 27.95 36.66 -7.05
N PRO A 1159 27.95 35.99 -8.22
CA PRO A 1159 28.18 34.54 -8.32
C PRO A 1159 29.59 34.12 -7.90
N SER A 1160 30.49 35.08 -7.70
CA SER A 1160 31.84 34.86 -7.18
C SER A 1160 31.92 34.84 -5.65
N ASP A 1161 30.91 35.37 -4.95
CA ASP A 1161 30.91 35.43 -3.49
C ASP A 1161 30.65 34.05 -2.87
N PRO A 1162 31.36 33.66 -1.79
CA PRO A 1162 31.13 32.39 -1.10
C PRO A 1162 29.68 32.15 -0.63
N LEU A 1163 28.95 33.21 -0.24
CA LEU A 1163 27.57 33.10 0.25
C LEU A 1163 26.57 32.72 -0.83
N ILE A 1164 26.92 32.83 -2.12
CA ILE A 1164 25.99 32.44 -3.19
C ILE A 1164 25.59 30.95 -3.08
N HIS A 1165 26.48 30.12 -2.52
CA HIS A 1165 26.23 28.70 -2.30
C HIS A 1165 25.17 28.43 -1.21
N TYR A 1166 25.12 29.28 -0.18
CA TYR A 1166 24.09 29.25 0.85
C TYR A 1166 22.70 29.54 0.25
N PHE A 1167 22.62 30.53 -0.65
CA PHE A 1167 21.39 30.90 -1.36
C PHE A 1167 21.11 30.09 -2.64
N GLY A 1168 21.93 29.08 -2.94
CA GLY A 1168 21.81 28.30 -4.18
C GLY A 1168 20.49 27.55 -4.35
N GLY A 1169 19.79 27.26 -3.25
CA GLY A 1169 18.44 26.66 -3.27
C GLY A 1169 17.43 27.67 -3.80
N ILE A 1170 17.35 28.83 -3.16
CA ILE A 1170 16.50 29.96 -3.57
C ILE A 1170 16.78 30.37 -5.02
N LEU A 1171 18.05 30.42 -5.42
CA LEU A 1171 18.45 30.80 -6.77
C LEU A 1171 17.89 29.86 -7.85
N ARG A 1172 17.78 28.56 -7.55
CA ARG A 1172 17.20 27.55 -8.44
C ARG A 1172 15.68 27.49 -8.36
N GLU A 1173 15.13 27.46 -7.15
CA GLU A 1173 13.70 27.26 -6.92
C GLU A 1173 12.88 28.48 -7.27
N ARG A 1174 13.33 29.67 -6.84
CA ARG A 1174 12.60 30.93 -7.07
C ARG A 1174 12.92 31.56 -8.42
N PHE A 1175 14.19 31.54 -8.83
CA PHE A 1175 14.64 32.28 -10.02
C PHE A 1175 15.09 31.41 -11.20
N GLY A 1176 15.13 30.07 -11.05
CA GLY A 1176 15.48 29.15 -12.13
C GLY A 1176 16.95 29.19 -12.57
N PHE A 1177 17.83 29.88 -11.85
CA PHE A 1177 19.24 29.97 -12.18
C PHE A 1177 20.07 28.92 -11.42
N GLY A 1178 21.21 28.51 -12.00
CA GLY A 1178 22.21 27.71 -11.29
C GLY A 1178 23.32 28.55 -10.65
N SER A 1179 23.64 29.67 -11.29
CA SER A 1179 24.62 30.68 -10.86
C SER A 1179 24.23 32.01 -11.51
N ALA A 1180 24.06 33.04 -10.70
CA ALA A 1180 23.62 34.38 -11.09
C ALA A 1180 23.97 35.39 -9.98
N TYR A 1181 23.90 36.67 -10.29
CA TYR A 1181 23.90 37.75 -9.30
C TYR A 1181 22.55 37.78 -8.59
N LEU A 1182 22.53 37.80 -7.26
CA LEU A 1182 21.32 37.78 -6.45
C LEU A 1182 21.09 39.15 -5.80
N VAL A 1183 19.95 39.76 -6.05
CA VAL A 1183 19.60 41.11 -5.62
C VAL A 1183 18.75 41.05 -4.36
N PHE A 1184 19.21 41.73 -3.30
CA PHE A 1184 18.50 41.83 -2.03
C PHE A 1184 17.94 43.23 -1.81
N HIS A 1185 16.65 43.30 -1.47
CA HIS A 1185 15.99 44.50 -0.99
C HIS A 1185 15.36 44.20 0.36
N LYS A 1186 15.65 45.02 1.39
CA LYS A 1186 15.17 44.77 2.78
C LYS A 1186 15.43 43.33 3.23
N GLU A 1187 16.67 42.87 3.00
CA GLU A 1187 17.15 41.55 3.39
C GLU A 1187 16.41 40.35 2.75
N GLU A 1188 15.55 40.60 1.75
CA GLU A 1188 14.88 39.59 0.95
C GLU A 1188 15.42 39.53 -0.48
N PRO A 1189 15.60 38.32 -1.04
CA PRO A 1189 16.02 38.18 -2.43
C PRO A 1189 14.83 38.47 -3.36
N ILE A 1190 14.88 39.56 -4.13
CA ILE A 1190 13.78 40.02 -4.99
C ILE A 1190 14.00 39.76 -6.48
N ALA A 1191 15.27 39.59 -6.89
CA ALA A 1191 15.61 39.32 -8.28
C ALA A 1191 16.96 38.59 -8.39
N ALA A 1192 17.18 37.92 -9.51
CA ALA A 1192 18.46 37.37 -9.90
C ALA A 1192 18.73 37.65 -11.39
N PHE A 1193 20.00 37.88 -11.73
CA PHE A 1193 20.39 38.19 -13.11
C PHE A 1193 21.73 37.60 -13.51
N LYS A 1194 21.90 37.36 -14.81
CA LYS A 1194 23.19 37.00 -15.40
C LYS A 1194 23.76 38.16 -16.17
N ALA A 1195 25.05 38.41 -15.96
CA ALA A 1195 25.76 39.45 -16.68
C ALA A 1195 27.14 38.96 -17.13
N ASN A 1196 27.58 39.52 -18.26
CA ASN A 1196 28.95 39.40 -18.72
C ASN A 1196 29.68 40.73 -18.44
N THR A 1197 30.82 40.64 -17.79
CA THR A 1197 31.69 41.80 -17.56
C THR A 1197 32.67 41.92 -18.72
N ARG A 1198 32.55 42.96 -19.55
CA ARG A 1198 33.46 43.22 -20.68
C ARG A 1198 33.69 44.72 -20.82
N LYS A 1199 34.95 45.14 -21.03
CA LYS A 1199 35.32 46.57 -21.24
C LYS A 1199 34.74 47.50 -20.16
N ASP A 1200 34.88 47.11 -18.89
CA ASP A 1200 34.39 47.88 -17.74
C ASP A 1200 32.88 48.18 -17.77
N THR A 1201 32.07 47.32 -18.41
CA THR A 1201 30.61 47.39 -18.35
C THR A 1201 30.01 46.05 -17.91
N ILE A 1202 28.85 46.11 -17.25
CA ILE A 1202 28.05 44.94 -16.87
C ILE A 1202 26.94 44.78 -17.92
N GLU A 1203 27.12 43.85 -18.85
CA GLU A 1203 26.12 43.56 -19.89
C GLU A 1203 25.10 42.52 -19.40
N LEU A 1204 23.85 42.93 -19.25
CA LEU A 1204 22.74 42.08 -18.80
C LEU A 1204 22.33 41.09 -19.90
N THR A 1205 22.43 39.80 -19.60
CA THR A 1205 22.07 38.71 -20.54
C THR A 1205 20.75 38.05 -20.19
N ASP A 1206 20.46 37.89 -18.90
CA ASP A 1206 19.24 37.25 -18.40
C ASP A 1206 18.81 37.88 -17.07
N PHE A 1207 17.51 37.93 -16.79
CA PHE A 1207 16.93 38.57 -15.60
C PHE A 1207 15.60 37.92 -15.24
N VAL A 1208 15.45 37.59 -13.95
CA VAL A 1208 14.20 37.10 -13.35
C VAL A 1208 14.03 37.80 -12.01
N GLY A 1209 12.90 38.47 -11.80
CA GLY A 1209 12.60 39.17 -10.55
C GLY A 1209 11.11 39.25 -10.28
N ASP A 1210 10.75 39.63 -9.05
CA ASP A 1210 9.37 39.86 -8.66
C ASP A 1210 8.78 41.04 -9.47
N SER A 1211 7.57 40.87 -10.02
CA SER A 1211 6.92 41.87 -10.87
C SER A 1211 6.70 43.20 -10.15
N ASP A 1212 6.37 43.15 -8.86
CA ASP A 1212 5.94 44.31 -8.08
C ASP A 1212 7.13 45.12 -7.55
N LEU A 1213 8.32 44.51 -7.52
CA LEU A 1213 9.57 45.10 -6.99
C LEU A 1213 10.66 45.25 -8.05
N GLU A 1214 10.30 45.20 -9.34
CA GLU A 1214 11.24 45.27 -10.45
C GLU A 1214 11.99 46.62 -10.45
N LYS A 1215 11.31 47.71 -10.05
CA LYS A 1215 11.89 49.06 -9.96
C LYS A 1215 12.98 49.15 -8.90
N GLU A 1216 12.72 48.57 -7.73
CA GLU A 1216 13.66 48.45 -6.63
C GLU A 1216 14.84 47.56 -7.05
N ALA A 1217 14.58 46.42 -7.70
CA ALA A 1217 15.64 45.54 -8.19
C ALA A 1217 16.63 46.28 -9.11
N ILE A 1218 16.13 47.09 -10.06
CA ILE A 1218 17.00 47.88 -10.94
C ILE A 1218 17.73 48.99 -10.20
N ARG A 1219 17.12 49.64 -9.21
CA ARG A 1219 17.82 50.62 -8.36
C ARG A 1219 19.04 49.97 -7.71
N VAL A 1220 18.84 48.82 -7.05
CA VAL A 1220 19.92 48.09 -6.36
C VAL A 1220 20.99 47.61 -7.35
N MET A 1221 20.59 47.14 -8.54
CA MET A 1221 21.54 46.79 -9.59
C MET A 1221 22.37 47.98 -10.08
N LYS A 1222 21.76 49.17 -10.22
CA LYS A 1222 22.47 50.40 -10.61
C LYS A 1222 23.43 50.87 -9.53
N GLU A 1223 23.03 50.79 -8.26
CA GLU A 1223 23.89 51.09 -7.13
C GLU A 1223 25.10 50.16 -7.10
N PHE A 1224 24.88 48.85 -7.27
CA PHE A 1224 25.97 47.87 -7.40
C PHE A 1224 26.90 48.20 -8.58
N ALA A 1225 26.36 48.46 -9.77
CA ALA A 1225 27.13 48.86 -10.94
C ALA A 1225 27.95 50.13 -10.72
N TRP A 1226 27.40 51.10 -9.98
CA TRP A 1226 28.09 52.33 -9.61
C TRP A 1226 29.20 52.10 -8.58
N GLU A 1227 28.98 51.23 -7.58
CA GLU A 1227 30.00 50.85 -6.58
C GLU A 1227 31.25 50.20 -7.20
N HIS A 1228 31.13 49.69 -8.42
CA HIS A 1228 32.19 49.00 -9.16
C HIS A 1228 32.72 49.82 -10.35
N ASP A 1229 32.29 51.06 -10.54
CA ASP A 1229 32.63 51.89 -11.71
C ASP A 1229 32.32 51.23 -13.06
N MET A 1230 31.30 50.36 -13.11
CA MET A 1230 30.93 49.61 -14.32
C MET A 1230 29.46 49.79 -14.69
N PRO A 1231 29.11 50.64 -15.67
CA PRO A 1231 27.70 50.91 -16.00
C PRO A 1231 26.97 49.68 -16.57
N LEU A 1232 25.68 49.57 -16.23
CA LEU A 1232 24.77 48.54 -16.76
C LEU A 1232 24.40 48.82 -18.22
N THR A 1233 24.60 47.82 -19.08
CA THR A 1233 24.32 47.89 -20.52
C THR A 1233 23.61 46.63 -21.01
N GLY A 1234 23.07 46.65 -22.24
CA GLY A 1234 22.46 45.48 -22.90
C GLY A 1234 21.01 45.69 -23.36
N LYS A 1235 20.58 44.92 -24.37
CA LYS A 1235 19.23 44.99 -24.98
C LYS A 1235 18.13 44.64 -23.99
N LEU A 1236 18.39 43.67 -23.11
CA LEU A 1236 17.44 43.26 -22.08
C LEU A 1236 17.25 44.38 -21.04
N TYR A 1237 18.33 45.00 -20.59
CA TYR A 1237 18.28 46.14 -19.68
C TYR A 1237 17.51 47.33 -20.28
N SER A 1238 17.71 47.67 -21.56
CA SER A 1238 16.92 48.72 -22.22
C SER A 1238 15.42 48.39 -22.30
N ARG A 1239 15.08 47.11 -22.50
CA ARG A 1239 13.68 46.64 -22.55
C ARG A 1239 13.02 46.68 -21.18
N ILE A 1240 13.74 46.31 -20.11
CA ILE A 1240 13.18 46.39 -18.76
C ILE A 1240 13.05 47.86 -18.35
N ARG A 1241 14.06 48.69 -18.63
CA ARG A 1241 14.00 50.13 -18.41
C ARG A 1241 12.82 50.80 -19.12
N SER A 1242 12.47 50.37 -20.34
CA SER A 1242 11.32 50.91 -21.08
C SER A 1242 9.96 50.46 -20.54
N ARG A 1243 9.89 49.41 -19.71
CA ARG A 1243 8.63 48.99 -19.04
C ARG A 1243 8.34 49.79 -17.77
N MET A 1244 9.32 50.55 -17.28
CA MET A 1244 9.27 51.32 -16.04
C MET A 1244 9.05 52.82 -16.24
N ILE A 1245 9.14 53.27 -17.50
CA ILE A 1245 8.69 54.60 -17.94
C ILE A 1245 7.21 54.44 -18.30
#